data_AF-A0A640SH20-F1
#
_entry.id   AF-A0A640SH20-F1
#
_cell.length_a   1.000
_cell.length_b   1.000
_cell.length_c   1.000
_cell.angle_alpha   90.00
_cell.angle_beta   90.00
_cell.angle_gamma   90.00
#
_symmetry.space_group_name_H-M   'P 1'
#
loop_
_entity.id
_entity.type
_entity.pdbx_description
1 polymer ?
#
loop_
_entity_poly.entity_id
_entity_poly.type
_entity_poly.pdbx_seq_one_letter_code
_entity_poly.pdbx_strand_id
1 'polypeptide(L)'
;MRDNRTVFRSAALATAIAAIGAAALSSGVAAADAQGPSPVARRHDPAPERTVDHDLKGPYSDQQAAERKEALQQVISGDAKATDRDGSKVVKLGRSKYVELARQKTDKIFTVLVDFGDKVDDTTMYDPDGDGPKPPVKKFGGDPGPAHNKIAEPDRAKDNSTAWQKDFNQKHFQDLYFSHDKKKQSLAKYYEKQSSGRYSVQGEVSDWVKVDYNEARYGSNYCGQTNCASAWDLIRDGVNQWAKDQKAKGRTDAQIKADLAKYDQWDRYDHDGDGNFNEPDGYIDHFQIVHAGEDESAGGGVQKTNAIWAHRWYAYGTDAGKTGPGANKAGGTQIGDTGIWVGDYTMQPENGGLGVFAHEYGHDLGLPDEYDTSGTGESSVDFWSLMSGGSWLGTGKDDIGNLPGDMSAWDKLQLGWLNYGKAKAAKKSTHKLGVAEYNTKNKQAVVVELPAKQVKTDIVAPAEGSHQWWSDMGNDLKNTLSRQVDLTGKSKASLGLKGWWDIEKDYDYLYAEVSTDGGNNWTALDGTAGGKAIPRDGSDKPALTGTVASYQDLVYPLDAYAGKKIDLRFRYQTDGGAAQKGFAADSIGVTADGQALFSDNAEGGDNGWTSKGFSRIGASFTKDYPQYYIAENRQYVSYDKTLKVGPYNFGWTTAKPSWVEHFPYQNGVLIWLWDTSQPDNNVGQHPGYGQILPVDAHPKAEHWADGKLMRNRFQSYDSTFTRFPTDALTLHRDGKQVKITSKKGVTLFDDRHGVYYDKTNPTGGVIVPDTNTQIKITKEARDGSTVTLRVGRAGK
;
A
#
# COMPACT_ATOMS: atom_id res chain seq x y z
N MET A 1 -20.40 -34.52 55.53
CA MET A 1 -20.32 -35.79 54.76
C MET A 1 -19.51 -35.45 53.51
N ARG A 2 -18.20 -35.70 53.52
CA ARG A 2 -17.51 -36.88 52.94
C ARG A 2 -17.60 -36.89 51.39
N ASP A 3 -16.52 -36.93 50.60
CA ASP A 3 -15.13 -37.35 50.90
C ASP A 3 -13.99 -36.59 50.17
N ASN A 4 -12.87 -36.44 50.91
CA ASN A 4 -11.43 -36.56 50.58
C ASN A 4 -10.86 -36.29 49.16
N ARG A 5 -9.72 -35.55 49.13
CA ARG A 5 -8.53 -35.93 48.34
C ARG A 5 -7.19 -35.48 48.94
N THR A 6 -6.14 -36.24 48.63
CA THR A 6 -4.90 -36.49 49.40
C THR A 6 -3.83 -37.16 48.47
N VAL A 7 -2.50 -37.27 48.71
CA VAL A 7 -1.57 -36.85 49.80
C VAL A 7 -0.09 -36.84 49.33
N PHE A 8 0.72 -35.89 49.83
CA PHE A 8 2.20 -35.90 50.08
C PHE A 8 3.30 -36.01 48.97
N ARG A 9 4.19 -34.99 48.98
CA ARG A 9 5.66 -34.95 49.24
C ARG A 9 6.60 -36.14 48.90
N SER A 10 7.77 -35.79 48.29
CA SER A 10 9.19 -36.13 48.64
C SER A 10 10.11 -35.88 47.42
N ALA A 11 11.43 -35.62 47.46
CA ALA A 11 12.42 -35.27 48.50
C ALA A 11 13.63 -34.57 47.82
N ALA A 12 14.61 -34.05 48.58
CA ALA A 12 15.86 -33.46 48.07
C ALA A 12 17.08 -34.38 48.27
N LEU A 13 18.18 -34.18 47.52
CA LEU A 13 19.56 -34.42 48.00
C LEU A 13 20.64 -33.74 47.10
N ALA A 14 21.84 -33.54 47.66
CA ALA A 14 23.02 -32.95 47.00
C ALA A 14 23.81 -33.99 46.16
N THR A 15 24.91 -33.70 45.44
CA THR A 15 26.24 -33.29 45.98
C THR A 15 27.21 -32.89 44.84
N ALA A 16 28.29 -32.16 45.17
CA ALA A 16 29.32 -31.60 44.27
C ALA A 16 30.24 -32.61 43.55
N ILE A 17 31.00 -32.13 42.54
CA ILE A 17 32.30 -32.68 42.11
C ILE A 17 33.27 -31.55 41.67
N ALA A 18 34.56 -31.83 41.86
CA ALA A 18 35.73 -30.95 41.92
C ALA A 18 36.09 -30.05 40.73
N ALA A 19 36.89 -29.03 41.03
CA ALA A 19 37.72 -28.30 40.08
C ALA A 19 39.04 -29.03 39.77
N ILE A 20 39.53 -28.90 38.54
CA ILE A 20 40.96 -29.07 38.19
C ILE A 20 41.34 -27.90 37.28
N GLY A 21 42.35 -27.14 37.66
CA GLY A 21 43.01 -26.16 36.80
C GLY A 21 44.37 -26.66 36.36
N ALA A 22 44.73 -26.41 35.11
CA ALA A 22 46.11 -26.46 34.62
C ALA A 22 46.25 -25.48 33.45
N ALA A 23 47.22 -24.57 33.55
CA ALA A 23 47.55 -23.62 32.49
C ALA A 23 48.58 -24.22 31.53
N ALA A 24 48.46 -23.92 30.23
CA ALA A 24 49.54 -24.08 29.27
C ALA A 24 49.39 -23.05 28.14
N LEU A 25 50.50 -22.40 27.78
CA LEU A 25 50.58 -21.35 26.77
C LEU A 25 50.32 -21.88 25.36
N SER A 26 49.50 -21.19 24.57
CA SER A 26 49.47 -21.35 23.11
C SER A 26 50.41 -20.35 22.44
N SER A 27 51.61 -20.80 22.07
CA SER A 27 52.40 -20.11 21.04
C SER A 27 51.76 -20.37 19.67
N GLY A 28 51.65 -19.33 18.85
CA GLY A 28 50.88 -19.39 17.60
C GLY A 28 51.51 -20.26 16.52
N VAL A 29 50.65 -20.92 15.74
CA VAL A 29 50.93 -21.33 14.37
C VAL A 29 49.72 -20.93 13.54
N ALA A 30 49.92 -20.13 12.49
CA ALA A 30 48.85 -19.77 11.59
C ALA A 30 48.42 -21.00 10.77
N ALA A 31 47.25 -21.54 11.06
CA ALA A 31 46.55 -22.42 10.15
C ALA A 31 45.66 -21.55 9.24
N ALA A 32 45.82 -21.71 7.92
CA ALA A 32 44.85 -21.16 6.98
C ALA A 32 43.59 -22.02 7.09
N ASP A 33 42.54 -21.48 7.72
CA ASP A 33 41.24 -22.16 7.72
C ASP A 33 40.72 -22.22 6.29
N ALA A 34 40.59 -23.45 5.79
CA ALA A 34 39.85 -23.70 4.57
C ALA A 34 38.40 -23.27 4.80
N GLN A 35 37.90 -22.34 3.97
CA GLN A 35 36.51 -21.93 4.01
C GLN A 35 35.61 -23.16 3.91
N GLY A 36 34.97 -23.53 5.02
CA GLY A 36 33.84 -24.44 4.98
C GLY A 36 32.74 -23.84 4.09
N PRO A 37 31.92 -24.67 3.43
CA PRO A 37 30.83 -24.15 2.59
C PRO A 37 29.94 -23.23 3.43
N SER A 38 29.76 -22.00 2.96
CA SER A 38 28.88 -21.02 3.58
C SER A 38 27.51 -21.65 3.86
N PRO A 39 26.86 -21.34 5.01
CA PRO A 39 25.54 -21.88 5.29
C PRO A 39 24.57 -21.46 4.18
N VAL A 40 24.04 -22.45 3.45
CA VAL A 40 23.08 -22.21 2.37
C VAL A 40 21.84 -21.55 2.98
N ALA A 41 21.57 -20.32 2.56
CA ALA A 41 20.40 -19.57 2.96
C ALA A 41 19.13 -20.36 2.59
N ARG A 42 18.11 -20.32 3.46
CA ARG A 42 16.82 -20.94 3.16
C ARG A 42 15.91 -19.92 2.49
N ARG A 43 15.69 -20.09 1.19
CA ARG A 43 14.58 -19.44 0.49
C ARG A 43 13.26 -19.82 1.16
N HIS A 44 12.32 -18.88 1.20
CA HIS A 44 10.92 -19.15 1.49
C HIS A 44 10.01 -18.56 0.39
N ASP A 45 8.71 -18.83 0.46
CA ASP A 45 7.75 -18.29 -0.50
C ASP A 45 7.69 -16.76 -0.37
N PRO A 46 8.07 -15.99 -1.41
CA PRO A 46 8.05 -14.53 -1.34
C PRO A 46 6.64 -13.94 -1.41
N ALA A 47 5.62 -14.78 -1.63
CA ALA A 47 4.25 -14.34 -1.55
C ALA A 47 3.88 -13.90 -0.11
N PRO A 48 3.04 -12.87 0.04
CA PRO A 48 2.82 -12.18 1.30
C PRO A 48 2.10 -13.04 2.35
N GLU A 49 2.88 -13.75 3.16
CA GLU A 49 2.46 -14.33 4.45
C GLU A 49 2.85 -13.41 5.64
N ARG A 50 3.28 -12.17 5.38
CA ARG A 50 3.74 -11.20 6.39
C ARG A 50 3.07 -9.84 6.20
N THR A 51 2.97 -9.10 7.31
CA THR A 51 2.44 -7.73 7.36
C THR A 51 3.41 -6.75 6.69
N VAL A 52 3.37 -6.64 5.36
CA VAL A 52 4.24 -5.76 4.58
C VAL A 52 3.42 -5.12 3.46
N ASP A 53 3.35 -3.80 3.50
CA ASP A 53 2.85 -2.93 2.45
C ASP A 53 4.04 -2.56 1.54
N HIS A 54 3.91 -2.70 0.22
CA HIS A 54 4.94 -2.30 -0.73
C HIS A 54 4.70 -0.87 -1.26
N ASP A 55 3.48 -0.31 -1.17
CA ASP A 55 3.18 1.09 -1.47
C ASP A 55 3.18 1.93 -0.17
N LEU A 56 4.38 2.12 0.39
CA LEU A 56 4.52 2.89 1.61
C LEU A 56 4.21 4.37 1.36
N LYS A 57 3.40 4.94 2.26
CA LYS A 57 2.82 6.28 2.09
C LYS A 57 3.87 7.40 2.09
N GLY A 58 3.77 8.27 1.08
CA GLY A 58 4.40 9.59 1.05
C GLY A 58 3.45 10.70 1.54
N PRO A 59 3.91 11.96 1.56
CA PRO A 59 3.19 13.09 2.16
C PRO A 59 1.86 13.43 1.47
N TYR A 60 1.68 13.01 0.21
CA TYR A 60 0.49 13.29 -0.61
C TYR A 60 -0.13 12.02 -1.22
N SER A 61 0.30 10.81 -0.80
CA SER A 61 -0.15 9.54 -1.41
C SER A 61 -1.66 9.33 -1.25
N ASP A 62 -2.18 9.46 -0.03
CA ASP A 62 -3.63 9.29 0.23
C ASP A 62 -4.47 10.35 -0.49
N GLN A 63 -3.98 11.59 -0.55
CA GLN A 63 -4.62 12.70 -1.27
C GLN A 63 -4.78 12.35 -2.74
N GLN A 64 -3.67 11.99 -3.39
CA GLN A 64 -3.63 11.64 -4.81
C GLN A 64 -4.51 10.41 -5.08
N ALA A 65 -4.50 9.40 -4.22
CA ALA A 65 -5.36 8.21 -4.35
C ALA A 65 -6.85 8.56 -4.25
N ALA A 66 -7.25 9.38 -3.26
CA ALA A 66 -8.63 9.84 -3.09
C ALA A 66 -9.12 10.67 -4.29
N GLU A 67 -8.26 11.57 -4.79
CA GLU A 67 -8.55 12.43 -5.94
C GLU A 67 -8.66 11.64 -7.26
N ARG A 68 -7.74 10.70 -7.52
CA ARG A 68 -7.81 9.76 -8.65
C ARG A 68 -9.09 8.94 -8.60
N LYS A 69 -9.45 8.42 -7.42
CA LYS A 69 -10.68 7.65 -7.19
C LYS A 69 -11.93 8.48 -7.52
N GLU A 70 -12.02 9.73 -7.06
CA GLU A 70 -13.14 10.63 -7.38
C GLU A 70 -13.21 10.93 -8.89
N ALA A 71 -12.10 11.38 -9.48
CA ALA A 71 -12.04 11.74 -10.89
C ALA A 71 -12.37 10.57 -11.82
N LEU A 72 -11.90 9.36 -11.50
CA LEU A 72 -12.22 8.14 -12.24
C LEU A 72 -13.71 7.78 -12.10
N GLN A 73 -14.29 7.88 -10.90
CA GLN A 73 -15.72 7.66 -10.70
C GLN A 73 -16.57 8.61 -11.55
N GLN A 74 -16.25 9.91 -11.56
CA GLN A 74 -16.95 10.91 -12.38
C GLN A 74 -16.82 10.63 -13.90
N VAL A 75 -15.69 10.08 -14.37
CA VAL A 75 -15.53 9.66 -15.77
C VAL A 75 -16.29 8.35 -16.09
N ILE A 76 -16.46 7.46 -15.11
CA ILE A 76 -17.22 6.21 -15.26
C ILE A 76 -18.72 6.47 -15.24
N SER A 77 -19.24 7.33 -14.36
CA SER A 77 -20.64 7.78 -14.40
C SER A 77 -20.93 8.59 -15.68
N GLY A 78 -19.96 9.41 -16.11
CA GLY A 78 -20.06 10.32 -17.26
C GLY A 78 -20.33 11.78 -16.87
N ASP A 79 -20.24 12.11 -15.58
CA ASP A 79 -20.36 13.47 -15.05
C ASP A 79 -19.15 14.35 -15.43
N ALA A 80 -17.96 13.73 -15.52
CA ALA A 80 -16.74 14.35 -16.01
C ALA A 80 -16.22 13.73 -17.32
N LYS A 81 -15.33 14.47 -17.99
CA LYS A 81 -14.55 13.99 -19.13
C LYS A 81 -13.10 14.39 -18.94
N ALA A 82 -12.18 13.44 -19.05
CA ALA A 82 -10.76 13.74 -19.10
C ALA A 82 -10.41 14.48 -20.40
N THR A 83 -9.70 15.60 -20.28
CA THR A 83 -9.18 16.41 -21.38
C THR A 83 -7.71 16.10 -21.62
N ASP A 84 -7.25 16.21 -22.87
CA ASP A 84 -5.83 16.12 -23.19
C ASP A 84 -5.12 17.43 -22.77
N ARG A 85 -3.99 17.29 -22.07
CA ARG A 85 -3.04 18.34 -21.75
C ARG A 85 -1.64 17.75 -21.88
N ASP A 86 -0.94 18.13 -22.95
CA ASP A 86 0.47 17.84 -23.18
C ASP A 86 0.89 16.35 -23.06
N GLY A 87 -0.03 15.43 -23.42
CA GLY A 87 0.17 13.97 -23.36
C GLY A 87 -0.47 13.29 -22.14
N SER A 88 -1.05 14.08 -21.25
CA SER A 88 -1.76 13.63 -20.04
C SER A 88 -3.27 13.75 -20.21
N LYS A 89 -4.03 12.84 -19.59
CA LYS A 89 -5.50 12.89 -19.51
C LYS A 89 -5.92 13.46 -18.17
N VAL A 90 -6.24 14.74 -18.12
CA VAL A 90 -6.52 15.48 -16.88
C VAL A 90 -8.02 15.70 -16.69
N VAL A 91 -8.52 15.52 -15.47
CA VAL A 91 -9.86 15.91 -15.01
C VAL A 91 -9.74 17.09 -14.07
N LYS A 92 -10.67 18.05 -14.15
CA LYS A 92 -10.75 19.19 -13.23
C LYS A 92 -11.87 18.94 -12.20
N LEU A 93 -11.50 18.70 -10.94
CA LEU A 93 -12.44 18.48 -9.84
C LEU A 93 -12.90 19.80 -9.18
N GLY A 94 -12.02 20.79 -9.11
CA GLY A 94 -12.26 22.06 -8.41
C GLY A 94 -11.72 23.27 -9.17
N ARG A 95 -11.75 24.45 -8.57
CA ARG A 95 -11.30 25.70 -9.23
C ARG A 95 -9.82 25.66 -9.63
N SER A 96 -8.99 25.06 -8.78
CA SER A 96 -7.55 24.82 -8.93
C SER A 96 -7.22 23.43 -8.34
N LYS A 97 -7.95 22.41 -8.76
CA LYS A 97 -7.74 21.01 -8.35
C LYS A 97 -7.91 20.15 -9.58
N TYR A 98 -6.80 19.59 -10.05
CA TYR A 98 -6.73 18.79 -11.26
C TYR A 98 -6.15 17.42 -10.95
N VAL A 99 -6.53 16.43 -11.75
CA VAL A 99 -6.16 15.03 -11.52
C VAL A 99 -5.78 14.40 -12.85
N GLU A 100 -4.53 13.98 -12.98
CA GLU A 100 -4.08 13.13 -14.08
C GLU A 100 -4.64 11.71 -13.92
N LEU A 101 -5.46 11.26 -14.88
CA LEU A 101 -6.01 9.91 -14.91
C LEU A 101 -5.28 8.95 -15.86
N ALA A 102 -4.49 9.47 -16.82
CA ALA A 102 -3.70 8.62 -17.71
C ALA A 102 -2.49 9.36 -18.27
N ARG A 103 -1.32 8.72 -18.21
CA ARG A 103 -0.10 9.11 -18.93
C ARG A 103 0.00 8.34 -20.24
N GLN A 104 0.35 9.04 -21.33
CA GLN A 104 0.51 8.45 -22.67
C GLN A 104 1.79 8.96 -23.35
N LYS A 105 2.92 8.83 -22.64
CA LYS A 105 4.26 9.30 -23.01
C LYS A 105 5.33 8.22 -22.76
N THR A 106 6.59 8.54 -23.05
CA THR A 106 7.74 7.75 -22.60
C THR A 106 8.43 8.49 -21.47
N ASP A 107 8.17 8.09 -20.24
CA ASP A 107 8.81 8.69 -19.06
C ASP A 107 10.25 8.20 -18.91
N LYS A 108 11.02 8.90 -18.07
CA LYS A 108 12.43 8.63 -17.83
C LYS A 108 12.67 8.15 -16.42
N ILE A 109 13.38 7.04 -16.30
CA ILE A 109 13.82 6.48 -15.02
C ILE A 109 15.31 6.80 -14.82
N PHE A 110 15.66 7.31 -13.64
CA PHE A 110 17.05 7.40 -13.20
C PHE A 110 17.32 6.32 -12.15
N THR A 111 18.18 5.35 -12.48
CA THR A 111 18.47 4.20 -11.60
C THR A 111 19.89 4.27 -11.04
N VAL A 112 20.03 4.10 -9.72
CA VAL A 112 21.33 3.93 -9.05
C VAL A 112 21.51 2.48 -8.59
N LEU A 113 22.67 1.87 -8.87
CA LEU A 113 23.04 0.55 -8.37
C LEU A 113 23.95 0.69 -7.14
N VAL A 114 23.66 -0.01 -6.02
CA VAL A 114 24.37 0.19 -4.74
C VAL A 114 24.97 -1.09 -4.14
N ASP A 115 26.30 -1.09 -4.04
CA ASP A 115 27.09 -2.01 -3.22
C ASP A 115 27.11 -1.55 -1.76
N PHE A 116 27.00 -2.48 -0.82
CA PHE A 116 27.13 -2.16 0.60
C PHE A 116 28.58 -2.18 1.09
N GLY A 117 28.81 -1.40 2.13
CA GLY A 117 30.09 -1.19 2.78
C GLY A 117 30.43 -2.18 3.88
N ASP A 118 31.63 -2.02 4.41
CA ASP A 118 32.19 -2.88 5.47
C ASP A 118 32.00 -2.27 6.87
N LYS A 119 31.45 -1.04 6.96
CA LYS A 119 31.21 -0.35 8.24
C LYS A 119 29.90 -0.84 8.86
N VAL A 120 29.99 -1.36 10.08
CA VAL A 120 28.84 -1.80 10.87
C VAL A 120 28.50 -0.74 11.92
N ASP A 121 27.21 -0.40 12.06
CA ASP A 121 26.75 0.42 13.19
C ASP A 121 26.29 -0.46 14.36
N ASP A 122 27.26 -0.76 15.22
CA ASP A 122 27.07 -1.46 16.48
C ASP A 122 26.82 -0.52 17.68
N THR A 123 26.72 0.79 17.43
CA THR A 123 26.72 1.84 18.45
C THR A 123 25.38 2.54 18.64
N THR A 124 24.58 2.66 17.58
CA THR A 124 23.23 3.21 17.68
C THR A 124 22.34 2.23 18.43
N MET A 125 21.81 2.68 19.57
CA MET A 125 20.85 1.93 20.37
C MET A 125 19.41 2.36 20.01
N TYR A 126 18.48 1.42 20.13
CA TYR A 126 17.04 1.62 19.96
C TYR A 126 16.32 1.11 21.21
N ASP A 127 15.38 1.90 21.72
CA ASP A 127 14.53 1.47 22.82
C ASP A 127 13.25 0.82 22.26
N PRO A 128 13.01 -0.49 22.50
CA PRO A 128 11.90 -1.22 21.91
C PRO A 128 10.57 -1.03 22.67
N ASP A 129 10.52 -0.35 23.81
CA ASP A 129 9.25 0.09 24.43
C ASP A 129 9.26 1.49 25.09
N GLY A 130 10.31 2.29 24.89
CA GLY A 130 10.36 3.71 25.26
C GLY A 130 10.59 3.89 26.75
N ASP A 131 9.63 4.46 27.48
CA ASP A 131 9.67 4.51 28.96
C ASP A 131 9.32 3.15 29.61
N GLY A 132 9.41 2.06 28.85
CA GLY A 132 9.05 0.70 29.26
C GLY A 132 10.16 -0.04 30.03
N PRO A 133 9.92 -1.30 30.40
CA PRO A 133 10.86 -2.08 31.21
C PRO A 133 11.95 -2.78 30.41
N LYS A 134 11.96 -2.74 29.06
CA LYS A 134 13.01 -3.41 28.27
C LYS A 134 14.27 -2.53 28.23
N PRO A 135 15.47 -3.12 28.28
CA PRO A 135 16.69 -2.37 28.03
C PRO A 135 16.78 -2.02 26.53
N PRO A 136 17.39 -0.86 26.18
CA PRO A 136 17.74 -0.55 24.81
C PRO A 136 18.58 -1.66 24.15
N VAL A 137 18.29 -1.96 22.90
CA VAL A 137 18.98 -2.95 22.07
C VAL A 137 19.80 -2.27 20.98
N LYS A 138 20.75 -2.98 20.35
CA LYS A 138 21.41 -2.48 19.14
C LYS A 138 20.36 -2.27 18.04
N LYS A 139 20.42 -1.14 17.35
CA LYS A 139 19.48 -0.80 16.27
C LYS A 139 19.79 -1.51 14.95
N PHE A 140 21.07 -1.68 14.62
CA PHE A 140 21.50 -2.21 13.31
C PHE A 140 22.39 -3.46 13.48
N GLY A 141 23.70 -3.30 13.70
CA GLY A 141 24.64 -4.41 13.70
C GLY A 141 24.72 -5.12 12.35
N GLY A 142 24.63 -6.45 12.34
CA GLY A 142 24.68 -7.28 11.12
C GLY A 142 26.10 -7.54 10.60
N ASP A 143 26.18 -8.27 9.48
CA ASP A 143 27.43 -8.65 8.82
C ASP A 143 27.83 -7.63 7.73
N PRO A 144 29.14 -7.42 7.45
CA PRO A 144 29.61 -6.55 6.36
C PRO A 144 29.04 -6.88 4.96
N GLY A 145 28.90 -5.86 4.12
CA GLY A 145 28.36 -5.98 2.76
C GLY A 145 26.84 -6.20 2.72
N PRO A 146 26.30 -6.92 1.72
CA PRO A 146 27.01 -7.60 0.62
C PRO A 146 27.50 -6.63 -0.47
N ALA A 147 28.48 -7.09 -1.24
CA ALA A 147 28.74 -6.54 -2.57
C ALA A 147 27.96 -7.36 -3.61
N HIS A 148 27.74 -6.79 -4.80
CA HIS A 148 27.10 -7.47 -5.92
C HIS A 148 27.95 -8.65 -6.42
N ASN A 149 27.32 -9.54 -7.18
CA ASN A 149 27.88 -10.80 -7.64
C ASN A 149 28.39 -11.69 -6.48
N LYS A 150 27.72 -11.64 -5.31
CA LYS A 150 27.99 -12.50 -4.14
C LYS A 150 26.86 -13.47 -3.80
N ILE A 151 25.72 -13.38 -4.49
CA ILE A 151 24.65 -14.37 -4.42
C ILE A 151 25.19 -15.72 -4.89
N ALA A 152 25.02 -16.76 -4.08
CA ALA A 152 25.57 -18.08 -4.35
C ALA A 152 24.88 -18.75 -5.56
N GLU A 153 25.64 -19.46 -6.40
CA GLU A 153 25.07 -20.23 -7.50
C GLU A 153 24.18 -21.36 -6.96
N PRO A 154 22.88 -21.40 -7.28
CA PRO A 154 21.95 -22.38 -6.73
C PRO A 154 22.18 -23.79 -7.30
N ASP A 155 22.16 -24.80 -6.43
CA ASP A 155 22.17 -26.21 -6.84
C ASP A 155 20.85 -26.54 -7.56
N ARG A 156 20.87 -26.54 -8.89
CA ARG A 156 19.69 -26.81 -9.74
C ARG A 156 19.08 -28.21 -9.57
N ALA A 157 19.69 -29.12 -8.82
CA ALA A 157 19.03 -30.37 -8.41
C ALA A 157 18.10 -30.18 -7.18
N LYS A 158 18.21 -29.06 -6.47
CA LYS A 158 17.51 -28.74 -5.21
C LYS A 158 16.80 -27.37 -5.21
N ASP A 159 17.19 -26.46 -6.10
CA ASP A 159 16.64 -25.11 -6.22
C ASP A 159 16.36 -24.73 -7.69
N ASN A 160 15.07 -24.67 -8.01
CA ASN A 160 14.53 -24.18 -9.28
C ASN A 160 13.69 -22.91 -9.10
N SER A 161 13.88 -22.19 -7.99
CA SER A 161 13.19 -20.94 -7.69
C SER A 161 14.11 -19.72 -7.81
N THR A 162 15.38 -19.87 -7.44
CA THR A 162 16.31 -18.74 -7.26
C THR A 162 16.82 -18.23 -8.62
N ALA A 163 16.49 -16.98 -8.92
CA ALA A 163 17.06 -16.24 -10.04
C ALA A 163 18.56 -16.02 -9.77
N TRP A 164 19.40 -16.41 -10.73
CA TRP A 164 20.85 -16.29 -10.62
C TRP A 164 21.50 -16.18 -12.00
N GLN A 165 22.52 -15.33 -12.09
CA GLN A 165 23.48 -15.28 -13.19
C GLN A 165 24.85 -14.92 -12.63
N LYS A 166 25.90 -15.13 -13.43
CA LYS A 166 27.28 -14.89 -13.01
C LYS A 166 27.66 -13.41 -12.85
N ASP A 167 26.95 -12.50 -13.52
CA ASP A 167 27.31 -11.08 -13.56
C ASP A 167 26.09 -10.14 -13.72
N PHE A 168 25.61 -9.60 -12.60
CA PHE A 168 24.61 -8.53 -12.49
C PHE A 168 25.26 -7.15 -12.69
N ASN A 169 25.83 -6.93 -13.88
CA ASN A 169 26.45 -5.65 -14.23
C ASN A 169 25.43 -4.58 -14.66
N GLN A 170 25.87 -3.32 -14.76
CA GLN A 170 25.08 -2.18 -15.29
C GLN A 170 24.35 -2.52 -16.59
N LYS A 171 25.00 -3.25 -17.52
CA LYS A 171 24.38 -3.62 -18.80
C LYS A 171 23.20 -4.58 -18.62
N HIS A 172 23.25 -5.51 -17.68
CA HIS A 172 22.13 -6.38 -17.37
C HIS A 172 20.90 -5.56 -16.97
N PHE A 173 21.05 -4.62 -16.04
CA PHE A 173 19.94 -3.76 -15.59
C PHE A 173 19.48 -2.81 -16.71
N GLN A 174 20.39 -2.18 -17.46
CA GLN A 174 20.03 -1.34 -18.62
C GLN A 174 19.21 -2.13 -19.66
N ASP A 175 19.52 -3.42 -19.87
CA ASP A 175 18.71 -4.32 -20.70
C ASP A 175 17.36 -4.66 -20.03
N LEU A 176 17.34 -4.97 -18.73
CA LEU A 176 16.13 -5.33 -17.96
C LEU A 176 15.11 -4.20 -17.90
N TYR A 177 15.56 -2.95 -17.77
CA TYR A 177 14.70 -1.78 -17.82
C TYR A 177 14.28 -1.44 -19.26
N PHE A 178 15.24 -1.28 -20.17
CA PHE A 178 15.04 -0.48 -21.39
C PHE A 178 15.30 -1.22 -22.72
N SER A 179 15.57 -2.53 -22.72
CA SER A 179 15.86 -3.24 -23.98
C SER A 179 14.61 -3.46 -24.85
N HIS A 180 14.64 -2.95 -26.08
CA HIS A 180 13.69 -3.33 -27.16
C HIS A 180 14.12 -4.55 -28.01
N ASP A 181 15.20 -5.26 -27.63
CA ASP A 181 15.59 -6.51 -28.30
C ASP A 181 14.40 -7.50 -28.31
N LYS A 182 14.16 -8.12 -29.47
CA LYS A 182 13.12 -9.15 -29.67
C LYS A 182 13.34 -10.38 -28.79
N LYS A 183 14.60 -10.67 -28.41
CA LYS A 183 14.99 -11.84 -27.61
C LYS A 183 14.94 -11.62 -26.09
N LYS A 184 14.92 -10.37 -25.63
CA LYS A 184 14.88 -10.02 -24.20
C LYS A 184 13.47 -9.62 -23.78
N GLN A 185 13.18 -9.63 -22.49
CA GLN A 185 12.02 -8.93 -21.93
C GLN A 185 12.56 -7.78 -21.08
N SER A 186 11.75 -6.73 -20.92
CA SER A 186 12.15 -5.52 -20.23
C SER A 186 10.94 -4.77 -19.68
N LEU A 187 11.18 -3.84 -18.74
CA LEU A 187 10.16 -2.97 -18.17
C LEU A 187 9.46 -2.15 -19.27
N ALA A 188 10.25 -1.54 -20.17
CA ALA A 188 9.74 -0.83 -21.35
C ALA A 188 8.77 -1.68 -22.19
N LYS A 189 9.16 -2.92 -22.53
CA LYS A 189 8.31 -3.82 -23.33
C LYS A 189 7.08 -4.31 -22.57
N TYR A 190 7.18 -4.50 -21.26
CA TYR A 190 6.05 -4.85 -20.41
C TYR A 190 5.00 -3.75 -20.44
N TYR A 191 5.42 -2.51 -20.16
CA TYR A 191 4.54 -1.35 -20.10
C TYR A 191 3.99 -0.92 -21.47
N GLU A 192 4.77 -1.05 -22.54
CA GLU A 192 4.26 -0.97 -23.91
C GLU A 192 3.17 -1.99 -24.17
N LYS A 193 3.29 -3.21 -23.61
CA LYS A 193 2.29 -4.24 -23.82
C LYS A 193 1.01 -3.97 -23.03
N GLN A 194 1.11 -3.67 -21.73
CA GLN A 194 -0.04 -3.36 -20.87
C GLN A 194 -0.80 -2.11 -21.35
N SER A 195 -0.08 -1.05 -21.71
CA SER A 195 -0.66 0.18 -22.25
C SER A 195 -1.13 0.04 -23.71
N SER A 196 -0.84 -1.08 -24.39
CA SER A 196 -1.05 -1.27 -25.83
C SER A 196 -0.38 -0.19 -26.70
N GLY A 197 0.86 0.17 -26.36
CA GLY A 197 1.74 1.07 -27.11
C GLY A 197 1.53 2.56 -26.84
N ARG A 198 0.83 2.92 -25.75
CA ARG A 198 0.61 4.32 -25.35
C ARG A 198 1.64 4.83 -24.35
N TYR A 199 2.28 3.93 -23.62
CA TYR A 199 3.20 4.24 -22.54
C TYR A 199 4.43 3.33 -22.62
N SER A 200 5.60 3.87 -22.29
CA SER A 200 6.88 3.15 -22.23
C SER A 200 7.82 3.86 -21.26
N VAL A 201 8.98 3.26 -20.98
CA VAL A 201 10.03 3.85 -20.15
C VAL A 201 11.37 3.83 -20.85
N GLN A 202 12.20 4.83 -20.60
CA GLN A 202 13.59 4.92 -21.04
C GLN A 202 14.45 5.47 -19.90
N GLY A 203 15.78 5.45 -20.00
CA GLY A 203 16.61 5.98 -18.92
C GLY A 203 18.06 5.51 -18.94
N GLU A 204 18.73 5.78 -17.84
CA GLU A 204 20.11 5.40 -17.56
C GLU A 204 20.18 4.67 -16.22
N VAL A 205 20.90 3.55 -16.22
CA VAL A 205 21.35 2.86 -15.01
C VAL A 205 22.79 3.28 -14.71
N SER A 206 23.09 3.69 -13.49
CA SER A 206 24.45 4.07 -13.09
C SER A 206 25.42 2.87 -13.06
N ASP A 207 26.72 3.16 -12.96
CA ASP A 207 27.67 2.19 -12.41
C ASP A 207 27.27 1.82 -10.97
N TRP A 208 27.68 0.64 -10.48
CA TRP A 208 27.60 0.30 -9.06
C TRP A 208 28.41 1.31 -8.21
N VAL A 209 27.75 1.94 -7.24
CA VAL A 209 28.37 2.82 -6.25
C VAL A 209 28.44 2.11 -4.90
N LYS A 210 29.54 2.26 -4.15
CA LYS A 210 29.69 1.60 -2.84
C LYS A 210 29.44 2.57 -1.70
N VAL A 211 28.36 2.35 -0.93
CA VAL A 211 28.10 3.11 0.31
C VAL A 211 29.02 2.66 1.45
N ASP A 212 29.17 3.49 2.48
CA ASP A 212 30.10 3.23 3.59
C ASP A 212 29.65 2.06 4.49
N TYR A 213 28.34 1.90 4.70
CA TYR A 213 27.76 0.98 5.68
C TYR A 213 27.23 -0.33 5.07
N ASN A 214 27.17 -1.38 5.90
CA ASN A 214 26.55 -2.65 5.56
C ASN A 214 25.01 -2.54 5.40
N GLU A 215 24.40 -3.55 4.77
CA GLU A 215 22.95 -3.55 4.45
C GLU A 215 22.07 -3.38 5.69
N ALA A 216 22.46 -3.97 6.83
CA ALA A 216 21.73 -3.87 8.09
C ALA A 216 21.60 -2.42 8.63
N ARG A 217 22.44 -1.46 8.20
CA ARG A 217 22.25 -0.04 8.55
C ARG A 217 20.98 0.55 7.91
N TYR A 218 20.50 -0.07 6.84
CA TYR A 218 19.41 0.40 5.99
C TYR A 218 18.19 -0.51 6.12
N GLY A 219 18.38 -1.83 6.05
CA GLY A 219 17.33 -2.86 6.03
C GLY A 219 17.11 -3.66 7.31
N SER A 220 17.57 -3.23 8.50
CA SER A 220 17.24 -3.99 9.72
C SER A 220 15.80 -3.77 10.18
N ASN A 221 15.14 -4.85 10.58
CA ASN A 221 13.74 -4.86 11.03
C ASN A 221 13.56 -4.31 12.47
N TYR A 222 14.39 -3.34 12.88
CA TYR A 222 14.47 -2.83 14.26
C TYR A 222 13.15 -2.21 14.75
N CYS A 223 12.37 -1.65 13.82
CA CYS A 223 11.11 -0.98 14.11
C CYS A 223 9.94 -1.97 14.32
N GLY A 224 10.18 -3.27 14.24
CA GLY A 224 9.14 -4.30 14.32
C GLY A 224 8.40 -4.55 13.00
N GLN A 225 8.86 -3.92 11.91
CA GLN A 225 8.41 -4.11 10.54
C GLN A 225 9.62 -4.44 9.66
N THR A 226 9.38 -4.98 8.47
CA THR A 226 10.42 -5.20 7.45
C THR A 226 10.99 -3.88 6.93
N ASN A 227 10.12 -2.98 6.46
CA ASN A 227 10.55 -1.70 5.90
C ASN A 227 10.55 -0.62 7.00
N CYS A 228 11.73 -0.28 7.50
CA CYS A 228 11.93 0.81 8.46
C CYS A 228 12.43 2.08 7.77
N ALA A 229 12.23 3.25 8.40
CA ALA A 229 12.68 4.56 7.89
C ALA A 229 14.21 4.69 7.63
N SER A 230 15.01 3.71 8.06
CA SER A 230 16.42 3.57 7.66
C SER A 230 16.62 3.29 6.17
N ALA A 231 15.59 2.81 5.45
CA ALA A 231 15.64 2.68 3.99
C ALA A 231 15.89 4.04 3.30
N TRP A 232 15.36 5.15 3.84
CA TRP A 232 15.60 6.50 3.34
C TRP A 232 17.08 6.91 3.41
N ASP A 233 17.81 6.41 4.40
CA ASP A 233 19.25 6.66 4.51
C ASP A 233 20.02 6.03 3.33
N LEU A 234 19.52 4.92 2.74
CA LEU A 234 20.16 4.31 1.56
C LEU A 234 19.94 5.17 0.32
N ILE A 235 18.76 5.76 0.16
CA ILE A 235 18.46 6.70 -0.92
C ILE A 235 19.42 7.89 -0.83
N ARG A 236 19.51 8.53 0.35
CA ARG A 236 20.44 9.64 0.60
C ARG A 236 21.89 9.23 0.32
N ASP A 237 22.36 8.14 0.92
CA ASP A 237 23.77 7.76 0.86
C ASP A 237 24.15 7.32 -0.56
N GLY A 238 23.28 6.58 -1.25
CA GLY A 238 23.45 6.14 -2.64
C GLY A 238 23.55 7.30 -3.63
N VAL A 239 22.60 8.25 -3.61
CA VAL A 239 22.64 9.38 -4.56
C VAL A 239 23.80 10.35 -4.28
N ASN A 240 24.17 10.53 -3.02
CA ASN A 240 25.31 11.37 -2.65
C ASN A 240 26.65 10.71 -3.01
N GLN A 241 26.77 9.39 -2.84
CA GLN A 241 27.94 8.64 -3.29
C GLN A 241 28.05 8.63 -4.82
N TRP A 242 26.93 8.47 -5.56
CA TRP A 242 26.91 8.66 -7.02
C TRP A 242 27.39 10.06 -7.42
N ALA A 243 26.87 11.12 -6.79
CA ALA A 243 27.28 12.49 -7.10
C ALA A 243 28.77 12.73 -6.83
N LYS A 244 29.29 12.19 -5.72
CA LYS A 244 30.72 12.19 -5.37
C LYS A 244 31.57 11.44 -6.40
N ASP A 245 31.12 10.31 -6.91
CA ASP A 245 31.82 9.55 -7.95
C ASP A 245 31.78 10.25 -9.32
N GLN A 246 30.69 10.94 -9.66
CA GLN A 246 30.63 11.82 -10.82
C GLN A 246 31.62 13.01 -10.69
N LYS A 247 31.73 13.61 -9.50
CA LYS A 247 32.75 14.64 -9.20
C LYS A 247 34.18 14.08 -9.31
N ALA A 248 34.43 12.86 -8.83
CA ALA A 248 35.72 12.18 -8.97
C ALA A 248 36.08 11.87 -10.44
N LYS A 249 35.07 11.62 -11.29
CA LYS A 249 35.20 11.54 -12.76
C LYS A 249 35.39 12.91 -13.44
N GLY A 250 35.53 14.00 -12.69
CA GLY A 250 35.82 15.34 -13.18
C GLY A 250 34.60 16.19 -13.56
N ARG A 251 33.38 15.76 -13.22
CA ARG A 251 32.15 16.53 -13.50
C ARG A 251 31.90 17.60 -12.44
N THR A 252 31.44 18.75 -12.88
CA THR A 252 31.00 19.86 -12.01
C THR A 252 29.54 19.70 -11.57
N ASP A 253 29.15 20.29 -10.44
CA ASP A 253 27.76 20.32 -9.98
C ASP A 253 26.78 20.85 -11.04
N ALA A 254 27.19 21.85 -11.83
CA ALA A 254 26.38 22.37 -12.94
C ALA A 254 26.14 21.33 -14.05
N GLN A 255 27.13 20.50 -14.38
CA GLN A 255 26.99 19.41 -15.35
C GLN A 255 26.16 18.25 -14.81
N ILE A 256 26.29 17.94 -13.52
CA ILE A 256 25.48 16.90 -12.87
C ILE A 256 24.02 17.37 -12.83
N LYS A 257 23.76 18.60 -12.37
CA LYS A 257 22.42 19.21 -12.38
C LYS A 257 21.79 19.22 -13.77
N ALA A 258 22.53 19.61 -14.80
CA ALA A 258 22.02 19.69 -16.18
C ALA A 258 21.65 18.32 -16.77
N ASP A 259 22.22 17.22 -16.27
CA ASP A 259 21.80 15.87 -16.64
C ASP A 259 20.65 15.36 -15.78
N LEU A 260 20.64 15.62 -14.46
CA LEU A 260 19.53 15.27 -13.56
C LEU A 260 18.22 15.98 -13.94
N ALA A 261 18.29 17.24 -14.35
CA ALA A 261 17.12 18.02 -14.82
C ALA A 261 16.49 17.46 -16.12
N LYS A 262 17.04 16.40 -16.72
CA LYS A 262 16.38 15.66 -17.81
C LYS A 262 15.34 14.66 -17.29
N TYR A 263 15.38 14.34 -16.00
CA TYR A 263 14.52 13.38 -15.28
C TYR A 263 13.58 14.10 -14.30
N ASP A 264 13.45 15.42 -14.42
CA ASP A 264 12.57 16.33 -13.67
C ASP A 264 11.71 17.03 -14.73
N GLN A 265 10.62 16.37 -15.12
CA GLN A 265 9.69 16.71 -16.21
C GLN A 265 8.22 16.41 -15.86
N TRP A 266 7.93 16.00 -14.62
CA TRP A 266 6.62 15.63 -14.13
C TRP A 266 6.37 16.15 -12.71
N ASP A 267 5.61 17.24 -12.60
CA ASP A 267 4.88 17.55 -11.39
C ASP A 267 3.81 16.47 -11.13
N ARG A 268 4.13 15.56 -10.21
CA ARG A 268 3.28 14.43 -9.80
C ARG A 268 2.01 14.86 -9.05
N TYR A 269 2.06 16.03 -8.42
CA TYR A 269 1.08 16.47 -7.43
C TYR A 269 0.34 17.77 -7.81
N ASP A 270 0.63 18.35 -8.99
CA ASP A 270 0.08 19.65 -9.44
C ASP A 270 0.35 20.73 -8.38
N HIS A 271 1.62 20.85 -7.97
CA HIS A 271 2.05 21.51 -6.74
C HIS A 271 1.69 23.02 -6.70
N ASP A 272 1.54 23.65 -7.87
CA ASP A 272 1.12 25.05 -8.01
C ASP A 272 -0.37 25.21 -8.40
N GLY A 273 -1.05 24.11 -8.74
CA GLY A 273 -2.49 24.02 -8.98
C GLY A 273 -2.96 24.57 -10.33
N ASP A 274 -2.09 24.65 -11.34
CA ASP A 274 -2.43 25.12 -12.70
C ASP A 274 -3.05 24.00 -13.58
N GLY A 275 -2.70 22.74 -13.29
CA GLY A 275 -3.13 21.51 -13.93
C GLY A 275 -2.27 21.03 -15.11
N ASN A 276 -0.98 21.37 -15.13
CA ASN A 276 0.05 20.94 -16.07
C ASN A 276 1.03 19.93 -15.44
N PHE A 277 0.68 18.64 -15.52
CA PHE A 277 1.53 17.52 -15.06
C PHE A 277 2.77 17.23 -15.96
N ASN A 278 3.21 18.18 -16.79
CA ASN A 278 4.36 18.01 -17.69
C ASN A 278 5.36 19.17 -17.59
N GLU A 279 5.57 19.67 -16.38
CA GLU A 279 6.66 20.59 -16.03
C GLU A 279 7.49 20.10 -14.84
N PRO A 280 8.69 20.67 -14.61
CA PRO A 280 9.59 20.27 -13.52
C PRO A 280 9.11 20.79 -12.15
N ASP A 281 9.12 19.93 -11.13
CA ASP A 281 8.76 20.29 -9.75
C ASP A 281 9.99 20.34 -8.80
N GLY A 282 11.17 19.97 -9.31
CA GLY A 282 12.45 19.91 -8.61
C GLY A 282 12.84 18.54 -8.07
N TYR A 283 11.97 17.52 -8.22
CA TYR A 283 12.22 16.13 -7.89
C TYR A 283 12.51 15.29 -9.15
N ILE A 284 13.11 14.11 -8.98
CA ILE A 284 13.25 13.12 -10.05
C ILE A 284 11.90 12.41 -10.25
N ASP A 285 11.33 12.49 -11.45
CA ASP A 285 10.03 11.93 -11.87
C ASP A 285 9.83 10.47 -11.44
N HIS A 286 10.89 9.67 -11.63
CA HIS A 286 10.93 8.23 -11.39
C HIS A 286 12.36 7.83 -10.96
N PHE A 287 12.63 7.81 -9.66
CA PHE A 287 13.91 7.35 -9.11
C PHE A 287 13.84 5.87 -8.70
N GLN A 288 14.84 5.08 -9.08
CA GLN A 288 14.95 3.69 -8.64
C GLN A 288 16.33 3.36 -8.09
N ILE A 289 16.38 2.45 -7.12
CA ILE A 289 17.62 1.97 -6.52
C ILE A 289 17.65 0.45 -6.54
N VAL A 290 18.75 -0.14 -7.04
CA VAL A 290 18.97 -1.58 -6.97
C VAL A 290 20.09 -1.87 -5.99
N HIS A 291 19.81 -2.62 -4.93
CA HIS A 291 20.80 -2.97 -3.92
C HIS A 291 21.45 -4.32 -4.20
N ALA A 292 22.72 -4.48 -3.80
CA ALA A 292 23.40 -5.77 -3.82
C ALA A 292 22.69 -6.80 -2.91
N GLY A 293 22.70 -8.08 -3.27
CA GLY A 293 22.12 -9.15 -2.45
C GLY A 293 20.70 -9.58 -2.82
N GLU A 294 20.11 -10.42 -1.96
CA GLU A 294 18.81 -11.05 -2.17
C GLU A 294 17.71 -10.34 -1.37
N ASP A 295 16.49 -10.32 -1.93
CA ASP A 295 15.30 -9.74 -1.30
C ASP A 295 14.94 -10.37 0.07
N GLU A 296 14.52 -9.59 1.06
CA GLU A 296 14.03 -10.16 2.33
C GLU A 296 12.80 -11.06 2.12
N SER A 297 11.91 -10.72 1.17
CA SER A 297 10.73 -11.56 0.83
C SER A 297 11.15 -12.96 0.40
N ALA A 298 12.24 -13.08 -0.36
CA ALA A 298 12.82 -14.34 -0.79
C ALA A 298 13.54 -15.08 0.35
N GLY A 299 13.85 -14.41 1.46
CA GLY A 299 14.60 -14.94 2.61
C GLY A 299 15.88 -14.16 2.95
N GLY A 300 16.21 -13.11 2.19
CA GLY A 300 17.33 -12.22 2.44
C GLY A 300 18.71 -12.84 2.26
N GLY A 301 18.80 -14.01 1.62
CA GLY A 301 20.06 -14.72 1.41
C GLY A 301 20.91 -14.87 2.67
N VAL A 302 22.16 -14.41 2.60
CA VAL A 302 23.09 -14.42 3.74
C VAL A 302 22.73 -13.40 4.84
N GLN A 303 22.07 -12.31 4.49
CA GLN A 303 21.73 -11.19 5.37
C GLN A 303 20.41 -11.40 6.14
N LYS A 304 19.52 -12.27 5.65
CA LYS A 304 18.28 -12.67 6.33
C LYS A 304 17.38 -11.44 6.59
N THR A 305 16.93 -11.22 7.82
CA THR A 305 16.10 -10.07 8.26
C THR A 305 16.90 -8.76 8.44
N ASN A 306 18.10 -8.68 7.87
CA ASN A 306 18.82 -7.42 7.62
C ASN A 306 18.85 -7.07 6.14
N ALA A 307 18.45 -8.00 5.27
CA ALA A 307 18.30 -7.73 3.85
C ALA A 307 17.14 -6.77 3.64
N ILE A 308 17.23 -5.96 2.60
CA ILE A 308 16.12 -5.09 2.22
C ILE A 308 15.05 -5.91 1.48
N TRP A 309 13.78 -5.57 1.71
CA TRP A 309 12.64 -6.05 0.92
C TRP A 309 12.27 -4.96 -0.09
N ALA A 310 12.07 -5.34 -1.34
CA ALA A 310 11.59 -4.45 -2.41
C ALA A 310 10.33 -3.66 -2.00
N HIS A 311 10.30 -2.36 -2.31
CA HIS A 311 9.15 -1.51 -2.05
C HIS A 311 9.25 -0.18 -2.80
N ARG A 312 8.11 0.50 -2.87
CA ARG A 312 7.96 1.90 -3.23
C ARG A 312 7.71 2.73 -1.96
N TRP A 313 8.36 3.88 -1.83
CA TRP A 313 8.10 4.83 -0.75
C TRP A 313 8.51 6.25 -1.16
N TYR A 314 8.47 7.18 -0.20
CA TYR A 314 8.89 8.55 -0.32
C TYR A 314 9.94 8.85 0.75
N ALA A 315 11.16 9.22 0.34
CA ALA A 315 12.27 9.50 1.25
C ALA A 315 11.95 10.72 2.13
N TYR A 316 12.04 10.58 3.45
CA TYR A 316 11.85 11.68 4.41
C TYR A 316 10.53 12.47 4.23
N GLY A 317 9.44 11.81 3.83
CA GLY A 317 8.13 12.46 3.62
C GLY A 317 7.57 13.17 4.87
N THR A 318 8.00 12.73 6.06
CA THR A 318 7.70 13.37 7.37
C THR A 318 8.26 14.78 7.53
N ASP A 319 9.14 15.23 6.63
CA ASP A 319 9.69 16.59 6.59
C ASP A 319 8.93 17.52 5.61
N ALA A 320 7.75 17.10 5.13
CA ALA A 320 6.85 17.97 4.38
C ALA A 320 6.57 19.29 5.14
N GLY A 321 6.49 20.38 4.39
CA GLY A 321 6.48 21.77 4.88
C GLY A 321 7.85 22.31 5.33
N LYS A 322 8.90 21.48 5.44
CA LYS A 322 10.23 21.88 5.97
C LYS A 322 11.36 21.74 4.94
N THR A 323 11.48 20.59 4.29
CA THR A 323 12.57 20.29 3.32
C THR A 323 12.02 20.01 1.91
N GLY A 324 12.89 20.04 0.90
CA GLY A 324 12.52 19.95 -0.53
C GLY A 324 13.08 21.09 -1.40
N PRO A 325 12.93 21.02 -2.73
CA PRO A 325 13.32 22.06 -3.69
C PRO A 325 12.47 23.34 -3.54
N GLY A 326 12.95 24.45 -4.12
CA GLY A 326 12.18 25.70 -4.34
C GLY A 326 11.11 26.05 -3.28
N ALA A 327 9.86 26.16 -3.74
CA ALA A 327 8.67 26.28 -2.90
C ALA A 327 7.95 24.93 -2.65
N ASN A 328 8.27 23.89 -3.42
CA ASN A 328 7.73 22.55 -3.29
C ASN A 328 8.41 21.82 -2.12
N LYS A 329 7.91 22.04 -0.89
CA LYS A 329 8.48 21.47 0.34
C LYS A 329 7.84 20.13 0.71
N ALA A 330 8.04 19.12 -0.12
CA ALA A 330 7.45 17.80 0.08
C ALA A 330 8.35 16.82 0.89
N GLY A 331 9.48 17.27 1.46
CA GLY A 331 10.47 16.36 2.06
C GLY A 331 11.55 15.93 1.05
N GLY A 332 12.02 14.69 1.13
CA GLY A 332 12.99 14.13 0.18
C GLY A 332 14.45 14.26 0.60
N THR A 333 15.35 13.92 -0.30
CA THR A 333 16.80 14.11 -0.14
C THR A 333 17.44 14.71 -1.39
N GLN A 334 18.39 15.64 -1.22
CA GLN A 334 19.06 16.32 -2.32
C GLN A 334 20.18 15.46 -2.92
N ILE A 335 20.29 15.42 -4.25
CA ILE A 335 21.38 14.71 -4.93
C ILE A 335 22.64 15.61 -4.90
N GLY A 336 23.49 15.43 -3.89
CA GLY A 336 24.63 16.31 -3.63
C GLY A 336 24.20 17.78 -3.52
N ASP A 337 25.01 18.67 -4.05
CA ASP A 337 24.76 20.12 -4.04
C ASP A 337 24.00 20.63 -5.28
N THR A 338 23.39 19.73 -6.08
CA THR A 338 22.85 20.06 -7.42
C THR A 338 21.57 20.90 -7.38
N GLY A 339 20.76 20.73 -6.34
CA GLY A 339 19.45 21.35 -6.17
C GLY A 339 18.29 20.55 -6.77
N ILE A 340 18.55 19.35 -7.29
CA ILE A 340 17.53 18.35 -7.65
C ILE A 340 17.41 17.34 -6.51
N TRP A 341 16.19 16.89 -6.24
CA TRP A 341 15.85 16.04 -5.09
C TRP A 341 15.29 14.68 -5.53
N VAL A 342 15.36 13.69 -4.63
CA VAL A 342 14.59 12.44 -4.70
C VAL A 342 13.55 12.49 -3.59
N GLY A 343 12.28 12.36 -3.97
CA GLY A 343 11.14 12.23 -3.07
C GLY A 343 10.69 10.79 -3.11
N ASP A 344 9.77 10.48 -4.02
CA ASP A 344 9.40 9.11 -4.35
C ASP A 344 10.59 8.29 -4.88
N TYR A 345 10.62 7.02 -4.49
CA TYR A 345 11.55 6.03 -4.99
C TYR A 345 10.92 4.64 -5.03
N THR A 346 11.49 3.77 -5.86
CA THR A 346 11.30 2.32 -5.74
C THR A 346 12.63 1.62 -5.52
N MET A 347 12.63 0.51 -4.80
CA MET A 347 13.83 -0.25 -4.44
C MET A 347 13.69 -1.72 -4.81
N GLN A 348 14.73 -2.31 -5.40
CA GLN A 348 14.76 -3.72 -5.82
C GLN A 348 16.08 -4.42 -5.48
N PRO A 349 16.08 -5.74 -5.30
CA PRO A 349 17.28 -6.55 -5.07
C PRO A 349 18.06 -6.83 -6.36
N GLU A 350 19.34 -7.18 -6.23
CA GLU A 350 20.25 -7.56 -7.32
C GLU A 350 19.69 -8.69 -8.18
N ASN A 351 19.11 -9.72 -7.56
CA ASN A 351 18.49 -10.86 -8.26
C ASN A 351 16.99 -10.68 -8.56
N GLY A 352 16.49 -9.44 -8.53
CA GLY A 352 15.12 -9.12 -8.90
C GLY A 352 14.79 -9.60 -10.32
N GLY A 353 13.75 -10.41 -10.46
CA GLY A 353 13.18 -10.74 -11.77
C GLY A 353 12.36 -9.57 -12.32
N LEU A 354 12.09 -9.56 -13.64
CA LEU A 354 11.31 -8.51 -14.30
C LEU A 354 9.96 -8.24 -13.61
N GLY A 355 9.36 -9.24 -12.96
CA GLY A 355 8.09 -9.06 -12.28
C GLY A 355 8.15 -8.17 -11.04
N VAL A 356 9.26 -8.16 -10.29
CA VAL A 356 9.46 -7.23 -9.16
C VAL A 356 9.58 -5.80 -9.70
N PHE A 357 10.49 -5.55 -10.67
CA PHE A 357 10.63 -4.23 -11.30
C PHE A 357 9.32 -3.72 -11.93
N ALA A 358 8.48 -4.61 -12.48
CA ALA A 358 7.18 -4.25 -13.01
C ALA A 358 6.16 -3.93 -11.92
N HIS A 359 6.14 -4.67 -10.81
CA HIS A 359 5.28 -4.45 -9.65
C HIS A 359 5.57 -3.12 -8.96
N GLU A 360 6.84 -2.88 -8.61
CA GLU A 360 7.25 -1.63 -7.96
C GLU A 360 6.94 -0.39 -8.83
N TYR A 361 7.15 -0.50 -10.14
CA TYR A 361 6.79 0.56 -11.08
C TYR A 361 5.28 0.70 -11.29
N GLY A 362 4.48 -0.27 -10.86
CA GLY A 362 3.03 -0.16 -10.75
C GLY A 362 2.63 0.85 -9.67
N HIS A 363 3.26 0.76 -8.50
CA HIS A 363 3.08 1.72 -7.39
C HIS A 363 3.56 3.13 -7.76
N ASP A 364 4.66 3.23 -8.50
CA ASP A 364 5.16 4.52 -8.99
C ASP A 364 4.22 5.21 -10.02
N LEU A 365 3.27 4.45 -10.59
CA LEU A 365 2.16 4.95 -11.41
C LEU A 365 0.83 5.09 -10.65
N GLY A 366 0.82 4.85 -9.34
CA GLY A 366 -0.35 4.98 -8.46
C GLY A 366 -1.31 3.78 -8.46
N LEU A 367 -0.80 2.56 -8.66
CA LEU A 367 -1.54 1.33 -8.34
C LEU A 367 -1.22 0.85 -6.91
N PRO A 368 -2.23 0.53 -6.08
CA PRO A 368 -1.99 -0.07 -4.77
C PRO A 368 -1.67 -1.56 -4.86
N ASP A 369 -1.27 -2.16 -3.75
CA ASP A 369 -1.26 -3.61 -3.59
C ASP A 369 -2.68 -4.20 -3.62
N GLU A 370 -2.85 -5.28 -4.39
CA GLU A 370 -4.10 -6.05 -4.48
C GLU A 370 -4.05 -7.35 -3.63
N TYR A 371 -2.95 -7.62 -2.93
CA TYR A 371 -2.85 -8.70 -1.95
C TYR A 371 -3.29 -8.26 -0.53
N ASP A 372 -3.20 -9.17 0.45
CA ASP A 372 -3.47 -8.86 1.87
C ASP A 372 -2.18 -8.33 2.54
N THR A 373 -2.01 -7.01 2.59
CA THR A 373 -0.85 -6.34 3.22
C THR A 373 -0.84 -6.48 4.75
N SER A 374 -1.95 -6.88 5.36
CA SER A 374 -2.03 -7.12 6.80
C SER A 374 -1.27 -8.37 7.27
N GLY A 375 -0.98 -9.32 6.37
CA GLY A 375 -0.37 -10.61 6.70
C GLY A 375 -1.26 -11.52 7.57
N THR A 376 -2.55 -11.20 7.72
CA THR A 376 -3.51 -12.01 8.50
C THR A 376 -4.45 -12.84 7.63
N GLY A 377 -4.40 -12.65 6.31
CA GLY A 377 -5.11 -13.43 5.31
C GLY A 377 -4.28 -13.64 4.04
N GLU A 378 -4.93 -14.11 2.99
CA GLU A 378 -4.34 -14.25 1.66
C GLU A 378 -5.44 -13.94 0.64
N SER A 379 -5.31 -12.84 -0.09
CA SER A 379 -6.31 -12.41 -1.08
C SER A 379 -6.46 -13.42 -2.22
N SER A 380 -7.68 -13.63 -2.73
CA SER A 380 -7.91 -14.47 -3.91
C SER A 380 -7.42 -13.87 -5.23
N VAL A 381 -6.95 -12.62 -5.23
CA VAL A 381 -6.31 -11.99 -6.41
C VAL A 381 -5.10 -12.80 -6.85
N ASP A 382 -4.11 -12.95 -5.96
CA ASP A 382 -2.93 -13.80 -6.11
C ASP A 382 -2.31 -13.74 -7.54
N PHE A 383 -2.11 -14.86 -8.23
CA PHE A 383 -1.51 -14.85 -9.57
C PHE A 383 -2.32 -14.15 -10.68
N TRP A 384 -3.56 -13.68 -10.44
CA TRP A 384 -4.37 -12.99 -11.47
C TRP A 384 -3.87 -11.60 -11.86
N SER A 385 -3.02 -10.95 -11.04
CA SER A 385 -2.63 -9.55 -11.22
C SER A 385 -1.16 -9.31 -10.91
N LEU A 386 -0.56 -8.34 -11.62
CA LEU A 386 0.79 -7.83 -11.34
C LEU A 386 0.90 -7.28 -9.92
N MET A 387 -0.15 -6.61 -9.43
CA MET A 387 -0.18 -5.97 -8.11
C MET A 387 -0.44 -6.99 -6.97
N SER A 388 -0.18 -8.26 -7.23
CA SER A 388 -0.35 -9.38 -6.30
C SER A 388 0.66 -10.48 -6.66
N GLY A 389 0.34 -11.75 -6.46
CA GLY A 389 1.22 -12.88 -6.79
C GLY A 389 1.68 -12.94 -8.25
N GLY A 390 1.01 -12.25 -9.19
CA GLY A 390 1.37 -12.21 -10.61
C GLY A 390 2.73 -11.57 -10.91
N SER A 391 3.34 -10.83 -9.97
CA SER A 391 4.73 -10.37 -10.04
C SER A 391 5.73 -11.53 -9.91
N TRP A 392 5.41 -12.58 -9.15
CA TRP A 392 6.27 -13.74 -8.92
C TRP A 392 6.09 -14.87 -9.95
N LEU A 393 5.28 -14.66 -10.98
CA LEU A 393 5.16 -15.57 -12.12
C LEU A 393 6.49 -15.73 -12.88
N GLY A 394 6.55 -16.78 -13.71
CA GLY A 394 7.74 -17.05 -14.49
C GLY A 394 7.53 -18.03 -15.63
N THR A 395 8.63 -18.44 -16.26
CA THR A 395 8.60 -19.33 -17.44
C THR A 395 8.44 -20.82 -17.12
N GLY A 396 8.29 -21.19 -15.84
CA GLY A 396 8.08 -22.56 -15.37
C GLY A 396 9.33 -23.44 -15.45
N LYS A 397 10.50 -22.89 -15.06
CA LYS A 397 11.82 -23.50 -15.25
C LYS A 397 12.67 -23.51 -13.98
N ASP A 398 13.76 -22.75 -13.98
CA ASP A 398 14.83 -22.75 -12.98
C ASP A 398 14.75 -21.51 -12.06
N ASP A 399 13.71 -20.69 -12.20
CA ASP A 399 13.48 -19.44 -11.49
C ASP A 399 11.99 -19.05 -11.41
N ILE A 400 11.64 -18.24 -10.40
CA ILE A 400 10.36 -17.54 -10.23
C ILE A 400 10.56 -16.02 -10.27
N GLY A 401 9.52 -15.24 -10.58
CA GLY A 401 9.58 -13.77 -10.75
C GLY A 401 10.24 -13.28 -12.05
N ASN A 402 10.78 -14.18 -12.89
CA ASN A 402 11.50 -13.79 -14.10
C ASN A 402 10.61 -13.26 -15.23
N LEU A 403 9.30 -13.48 -15.17
CA LEU A 403 8.35 -12.97 -16.14
C LEU A 403 6.94 -12.83 -15.52
N PRO A 404 6.43 -11.60 -15.32
CA PRO A 404 5.13 -11.39 -14.68
C PRO A 404 3.95 -11.82 -15.55
N GLY A 405 2.74 -11.80 -14.97
CA GLY A 405 1.47 -11.83 -15.70
C GLY A 405 1.08 -10.48 -16.31
N ASP A 406 0.00 -10.41 -17.08
CA ASP A 406 -0.59 -9.12 -17.48
C ASP A 406 -1.33 -8.48 -16.29
N MET A 407 -1.32 -7.14 -16.26
CA MET A 407 -2.16 -6.33 -15.36
C MET A 407 -3.64 -6.66 -15.52
N SER A 408 -4.39 -6.61 -14.42
CA SER A 408 -5.84 -6.79 -14.38
C SER A 408 -6.57 -5.72 -15.22
N ALA A 409 -7.83 -5.98 -15.59
CA ALA A 409 -8.67 -4.92 -16.15
C ALA A 409 -8.87 -3.74 -15.18
N TRP A 410 -8.78 -3.96 -13.87
CA TRP A 410 -8.90 -2.89 -12.88
C TRP A 410 -7.66 -2.01 -12.86
N ASP A 411 -6.44 -2.58 -12.83
CA ASP A 411 -5.17 -1.84 -12.96
C ASP A 411 -5.18 -0.93 -14.20
N LYS A 412 -5.55 -1.53 -15.34
CA LYS A 412 -5.64 -0.83 -16.63
C LYS A 412 -6.71 0.25 -16.57
N LEU A 413 -7.77 0.11 -15.77
CA LEU A 413 -8.79 1.15 -15.59
C LEU A 413 -8.23 2.31 -14.75
N GLN A 414 -7.51 2.03 -13.65
CA GLN A 414 -6.88 3.04 -12.80
C GLN A 414 -5.84 3.87 -13.57
N LEU A 415 -5.07 3.24 -14.46
CA LEU A 415 -4.07 3.91 -15.32
C LEU A 415 -4.67 4.54 -16.59
N GLY A 416 -6.00 4.48 -16.78
CA GLY A 416 -6.68 4.98 -17.98
C GLY A 416 -6.28 4.26 -19.28
N TRP A 417 -5.71 3.07 -19.16
CA TRP A 417 -5.30 2.21 -20.27
C TRP A 417 -6.41 1.26 -20.74
N LEU A 418 -7.42 0.95 -19.92
CA LEU A 418 -8.46 -0.02 -20.27
C LEU A 418 -9.38 0.49 -21.39
N ASN A 419 -9.55 -0.33 -22.43
CA ASN A 419 -10.56 -0.12 -23.47
C ASN A 419 -11.82 -0.95 -23.19
N TYR A 420 -12.76 -0.37 -22.43
CA TYR A 420 -13.95 -1.08 -21.94
C TYR A 420 -15.28 -0.68 -22.63
N GLY A 421 -16.30 -1.51 -22.44
CA GLY A 421 -17.71 -1.16 -22.61
C GLY A 421 -18.37 -0.86 -21.25
N LYS A 422 -19.43 -0.04 -21.24
CA LYS A 422 -20.23 0.25 -20.03
C LYS A 422 -21.54 -0.53 -20.04
N ALA A 423 -21.94 -1.05 -18.89
CA ALA A 423 -23.23 -1.69 -18.61
C ALA A 423 -23.78 -1.19 -17.27
N LYS A 424 -25.03 -1.52 -16.95
CA LYS A 424 -25.64 -1.23 -15.64
C LYS A 424 -26.32 -2.48 -15.09
N ALA A 425 -26.31 -2.64 -13.77
CA ALA A 425 -26.99 -3.70 -13.03
C ALA A 425 -28.44 -3.89 -13.48
N ALA A 426 -28.91 -5.14 -13.47
CA ALA A 426 -30.28 -5.53 -13.83
C ALA A 426 -30.83 -4.99 -15.19
N LYS A 427 -29.98 -4.44 -16.09
CA LYS A 427 -30.36 -3.89 -17.39
C LYS A 427 -29.73 -4.70 -18.53
N LYS A 428 -30.57 -5.16 -19.46
CA LYS A 428 -30.16 -6.04 -20.55
C LYS A 428 -29.21 -5.32 -21.52
N SER A 429 -27.99 -5.82 -21.65
CA SER A 429 -27.02 -5.37 -22.66
C SER A 429 -26.18 -6.57 -23.16
N THR A 430 -25.50 -6.41 -24.29
CA THR A 430 -24.68 -7.46 -24.91
C THR A 430 -23.34 -6.87 -25.34
N HIS A 431 -22.26 -7.49 -24.90
CA HIS A 431 -20.89 -7.00 -25.10
C HIS A 431 -20.06 -8.11 -25.72
N LYS A 432 -19.42 -7.82 -26.86
CA LYS A 432 -18.41 -8.69 -27.43
C LYS A 432 -17.05 -8.19 -26.98
N LEU A 433 -16.31 -9.04 -26.27
CA LEU A 433 -14.96 -8.75 -25.79
C LEU A 433 -13.92 -9.41 -26.70
N GLY A 434 -12.74 -8.80 -26.74
CA GLY A 434 -11.51 -9.39 -27.26
C GLY A 434 -10.83 -10.15 -26.15
N VAL A 435 -9.50 -10.17 -26.17
CA VAL A 435 -8.68 -10.65 -25.04
C VAL A 435 -8.33 -9.46 -24.14
N ALA A 436 -8.09 -9.67 -22.85
CA ALA A 436 -7.93 -8.60 -21.86
C ALA A 436 -6.54 -7.93 -21.90
N GLU A 437 -5.54 -8.66 -22.37
CA GLU A 437 -4.13 -8.37 -22.17
C GLU A 437 -3.68 -7.16 -23.02
N TYR A 438 -4.31 -6.97 -24.20
CA TYR A 438 -4.01 -5.86 -25.11
C TYR A 438 -5.22 -5.47 -25.98
N ASN A 439 -5.18 -4.25 -26.52
CA ASN A 439 -6.22 -3.73 -27.39
C ASN A 439 -6.45 -4.58 -28.66
N THR A 440 -7.73 -4.91 -28.91
CA THR A 440 -8.19 -5.51 -30.16
C THR A 440 -9.28 -4.63 -30.79
N LYS A 441 -9.89 -5.07 -31.90
CA LYS A 441 -11.11 -4.43 -32.45
C LYS A 441 -12.34 -4.52 -31.52
N ASN A 442 -12.32 -5.42 -30.54
CA ASN A 442 -13.33 -5.55 -29.51
C ASN A 442 -12.76 -5.02 -28.18
N LYS A 443 -13.64 -4.63 -27.25
CA LYS A 443 -13.27 -4.15 -25.91
C LYS A 443 -12.54 -5.24 -25.10
N GLN A 444 -11.62 -4.85 -24.22
CA GLN A 444 -10.90 -5.76 -23.31
C GLN A 444 -11.83 -6.28 -22.22
N ALA A 445 -12.67 -5.40 -21.66
CA ALA A 445 -13.59 -5.69 -20.57
C ALA A 445 -14.94 -4.98 -20.71
N VAL A 446 -15.89 -5.32 -19.86
CA VAL A 446 -17.11 -4.54 -19.58
C VAL A 446 -17.19 -4.17 -18.11
N VAL A 447 -17.39 -2.89 -17.82
CA VAL A 447 -17.65 -2.37 -16.47
C VAL A 447 -19.16 -2.26 -16.28
N VAL A 448 -19.69 -2.94 -15.28
CA VAL A 448 -21.12 -2.98 -14.91
C VAL A 448 -21.32 -2.12 -13.67
N GLU A 449 -21.92 -0.96 -13.84
CA GLU A 449 -22.30 -0.05 -12.75
C GLU A 449 -23.43 -0.64 -11.91
N LEU A 450 -23.20 -0.76 -10.60
CA LEU A 450 -24.16 -1.28 -9.63
C LEU A 450 -24.85 -0.14 -8.85
N PRO A 451 -25.97 -0.38 -8.16
CA PRO A 451 -26.49 0.57 -7.17
C PRO A 451 -25.43 0.82 -6.09
N ALA A 452 -25.32 2.06 -5.60
CA ALA A 452 -24.36 2.39 -4.55
C ALA A 452 -24.63 1.57 -3.27
N LYS A 453 -23.56 1.18 -2.59
CA LYS A 453 -23.55 0.47 -1.31
C LYS A 453 -23.69 1.47 -0.18
N GLN A 454 -24.76 1.36 0.61
CA GLN A 454 -24.90 2.13 1.84
C GLN A 454 -24.00 1.55 2.93
N VAL A 455 -23.08 2.36 3.44
CA VAL A 455 -22.21 1.98 4.56
C VAL A 455 -22.41 2.95 5.71
N LYS A 456 -22.73 2.37 6.87
CA LYS A 456 -22.88 3.06 8.15
C LYS A 456 -21.53 3.15 8.84
N THR A 457 -21.10 4.37 9.17
CA THR A 457 -19.89 4.62 9.97
C THR A 457 -20.31 5.06 11.37
N ASP A 458 -19.91 4.29 12.37
CA ASP A 458 -20.14 4.60 13.77
C ASP A 458 -19.10 5.59 14.30
N ILE A 459 -19.61 6.63 14.99
CA ILE A 459 -18.85 7.72 15.62
C ILE A 459 -18.78 7.43 17.12
N VAL A 460 -19.59 8.13 17.92
CA VAL A 460 -19.84 7.89 19.34
C VAL A 460 -21.31 8.23 19.60
N ALA A 461 -21.96 7.59 20.57
CA ALA A 461 -23.31 8.00 20.96
C ALA A 461 -23.27 9.43 21.57
N PRO A 462 -24.18 10.35 21.19
CA PRO A 462 -24.28 11.68 21.80
C PRO A 462 -24.27 11.61 23.33
N ALA A 463 -23.62 12.58 23.97
CA ALA A 463 -23.53 12.66 25.42
C ALA A 463 -24.87 13.07 26.05
N GLU A 464 -25.65 13.88 25.32
CA GLU A 464 -27.02 14.26 25.61
C GLU A 464 -27.91 14.05 24.38
N GLY A 465 -29.21 13.81 24.61
CA GLY A 465 -30.19 13.75 23.53
C GLY A 465 -29.95 12.65 22.48
N SER A 466 -29.90 13.06 21.22
CA SER A 466 -29.93 12.25 20.01
C SER A 466 -29.07 12.81 18.86
N HIS A 467 -28.62 14.07 18.97
CA HIS A 467 -27.72 14.74 18.03
C HIS A 467 -26.46 15.26 18.73
N GLN A 468 -25.37 15.35 17.98
CA GLN A 468 -24.12 15.99 18.37
C GLN A 468 -23.56 16.79 17.18
N TRP A 469 -22.75 17.83 17.43
CA TRP A 469 -21.99 18.48 16.39
C TRP A 469 -20.82 17.59 15.95
N TRP A 470 -20.55 17.50 14.65
CA TRP A 470 -19.48 16.69 14.10
C TRP A 470 -18.74 17.44 12.98
N SER A 471 -17.41 17.25 12.91
CA SER A 471 -16.50 18.00 12.04
C SER A 471 -16.51 17.63 10.56
N ASP A 472 -17.25 16.59 10.18
CA ASP A 472 -17.01 15.75 9.00
C ASP A 472 -15.67 14.96 9.05
N MET A 473 -15.54 14.02 8.12
CA MET A 473 -14.40 13.12 7.89
C MET A 473 -13.97 13.22 6.43
N GLY A 474 -12.70 13.54 6.21
CA GLY A 474 -12.08 13.68 4.89
C GLY A 474 -10.75 14.46 4.94
N ASN A 475 -10.07 14.50 3.80
CA ASN A 475 -8.77 15.14 3.61
C ASN A 475 -8.95 16.62 3.23
N ASP A 476 -7.89 17.43 3.36
CA ASP A 476 -7.84 18.86 3.05
C ASP A 476 -8.90 19.74 3.75
N LEU A 477 -9.52 19.25 4.83
CA LEU A 477 -10.61 19.95 5.50
C LEU A 477 -10.10 21.19 6.23
N LYS A 478 -10.92 22.24 6.20
CA LYS A 478 -10.74 23.48 6.98
C LYS A 478 -12.07 23.88 7.60
N ASN A 479 -12.72 22.90 8.23
CA ASN A 479 -14.09 22.99 8.72
C ASN A 479 -14.13 23.78 10.03
N THR A 480 -15.13 24.65 10.19
CA THR A 480 -15.27 25.52 11.37
C THR A 480 -16.68 25.56 11.91
N LEU A 481 -16.82 25.60 13.23
CA LEU A 481 -18.06 25.89 13.95
C LEU A 481 -17.83 27.11 14.84
N SER A 482 -18.46 28.25 14.53
CA SER A 482 -18.13 29.55 15.17
C SER A 482 -19.35 30.28 15.76
N ARG A 483 -19.16 31.02 16.87
CA ARG A 483 -20.23 31.72 17.62
C ARG A 483 -19.71 32.98 18.29
N GLN A 484 -20.54 34.03 18.34
CA GLN A 484 -20.26 35.21 19.16
C GLN A 484 -20.64 35.00 20.62
N VAL A 485 -19.75 35.46 21.51
CA VAL A 485 -19.93 35.40 22.97
C VAL A 485 -19.66 36.80 23.55
N ASP A 486 -20.62 37.32 24.31
CA ASP A 486 -20.49 38.61 24.97
C ASP A 486 -20.09 38.42 26.44
N LEU A 487 -18.82 38.72 26.76
CA LEU A 487 -18.28 38.71 28.12
C LEU A 487 -18.23 40.13 28.72
N THR A 488 -18.90 41.12 28.13
CA THR A 488 -18.94 42.49 28.65
C THR A 488 -19.50 42.50 30.07
N GLY A 489 -18.79 43.14 31.00
CA GLY A 489 -19.15 43.19 32.41
C GLY A 489 -18.96 41.88 33.19
N LYS A 490 -18.34 40.85 32.60
CA LYS A 490 -17.95 39.61 33.28
C LYS A 490 -16.53 39.67 33.82
N SER A 491 -16.27 38.96 34.92
CA SER A 491 -14.94 38.92 35.57
C SER A 491 -14.18 37.62 35.32
N LYS A 492 -14.90 36.50 35.17
CA LYS A 492 -14.35 35.19 34.84
C LYS A 492 -15.25 34.46 33.85
N ALA A 493 -14.67 33.64 32.99
CA ALA A 493 -15.40 32.81 32.05
C ALA A 493 -14.65 31.53 31.67
N SER A 494 -15.39 30.47 31.35
CA SER A 494 -14.86 29.24 30.75
C SER A 494 -15.82 28.67 29.71
N LEU A 495 -15.24 28.06 28.68
CA LEU A 495 -15.93 27.17 27.75
C LEU A 495 -15.80 25.74 28.28
N GLY A 496 -16.91 25.02 28.35
CA GLY A 496 -16.96 23.59 28.63
C GLY A 496 -17.74 22.85 27.56
N LEU A 497 -17.36 21.60 27.28
CA LEU A 497 -18.10 20.68 26.42
C LEU A 497 -17.70 19.23 26.67
N LYS A 498 -18.53 18.29 26.23
CA LYS A 498 -18.13 16.91 25.98
C LYS A 498 -17.51 16.85 24.58
N GLY A 499 -16.27 16.38 24.47
CA GLY A 499 -15.58 16.17 23.20
C GLY A 499 -15.12 14.73 23.02
N TRP A 500 -15.34 14.17 21.84
CA TRP A 500 -14.80 12.88 21.40
C TRP A 500 -14.07 13.08 20.09
N TRP A 501 -12.93 12.40 19.88
CA TRP A 501 -12.18 12.53 18.64
C TRP A 501 -11.44 11.24 18.26
N ASP A 502 -11.29 11.11 16.96
CA ASP A 502 -10.50 10.11 16.26
C ASP A 502 -9.88 10.85 15.07
N ILE A 503 -8.63 11.31 15.25
CA ILE A 503 -7.93 12.32 14.45
C ILE A 503 -6.53 11.77 14.17
N GLU A 504 -6.00 11.89 12.95
CA GLU A 504 -4.66 11.39 12.63
C GLU A 504 -3.60 12.07 13.53
N LYS A 505 -2.84 11.24 14.26
CA LYS A 505 -1.97 11.73 15.35
C LYS A 505 -0.78 12.49 14.80
N ASP A 506 -0.66 13.75 15.21
CA ASP A 506 0.41 14.69 14.86
C ASP A 506 0.41 15.18 13.39
N TYR A 507 -0.68 14.91 12.63
CA TYR A 507 -0.92 15.44 11.28
C TYR A 507 -2.22 16.25 11.23
N ASP A 508 -3.33 15.63 11.66
CA ASP A 508 -4.64 16.28 11.77
C ASP A 508 -4.82 16.93 13.14
N TYR A 509 -5.60 18.03 13.17
CA TYR A 509 -5.78 18.83 14.38
C TYR A 509 -7.16 19.47 14.50
N LEU A 510 -7.73 19.44 15.71
CA LEU A 510 -8.83 20.32 16.12
C LEU A 510 -8.34 21.41 17.06
N TYR A 511 -8.51 22.67 16.66
CA TYR A 511 -8.22 23.84 17.47
C TYR A 511 -9.52 24.42 18.05
N ALA A 512 -9.50 24.79 19.33
CA ALA A 512 -10.47 25.73 19.91
C ALA A 512 -9.82 27.12 19.94
N GLU A 513 -10.42 28.11 19.30
CA GLU A 513 -9.79 29.40 19.01
C GLU A 513 -10.72 30.57 19.32
N VAL A 514 -10.14 31.69 19.74
CA VAL A 514 -10.85 32.95 20.02
C VAL A 514 -10.29 34.09 19.17
N SER A 515 -11.19 34.94 18.68
CA SER A 515 -10.89 36.23 18.08
C SER A 515 -11.50 37.37 18.92
N THR A 516 -10.81 38.52 18.95
CA THR A 516 -11.30 39.77 19.56
C THR A 516 -11.48 40.88 18.53
N ASP A 517 -11.40 40.56 17.23
CA ASP A 517 -11.32 41.54 16.13
C ASP A 517 -12.26 41.21 14.96
N GLY A 518 -13.36 40.48 15.22
CA GLY A 518 -14.36 40.12 14.21
C GLY A 518 -13.95 38.93 13.34
N GLY A 519 -13.10 38.05 13.87
CA GLY A 519 -12.61 36.86 13.17
C GLY A 519 -11.47 37.12 12.18
N ASN A 520 -10.78 38.26 12.25
CA ASN A 520 -9.63 38.55 11.40
C ASN A 520 -8.37 37.81 11.89
N ASN A 521 -8.11 37.81 13.19
CA ASN A 521 -7.04 37.05 13.84
C ASN A 521 -7.62 36.09 14.88
N TRP A 522 -6.99 34.93 15.03
CA TRP A 522 -7.45 33.84 15.89
C TRP A 522 -6.32 33.31 16.77
N THR A 523 -6.61 33.13 18.05
CA THR A 523 -5.67 32.60 19.06
C THR A 523 -6.18 31.26 19.55
N ALA A 524 -5.39 30.20 19.38
CA ALA A 524 -5.69 28.89 19.96
C ALA A 524 -5.67 28.95 21.49
N LEU A 525 -6.65 28.32 22.12
CA LEU A 525 -6.83 28.32 23.56
C LEU A 525 -6.09 27.15 24.21
N ASP A 526 -5.24 27.45 25.20
CA ASP A 526 -4.88 26.45 26.21
C ASP A 526 -6.15 25.94 26.91
N GLY A 527 -6.12 24.69 27.33
CA GLY A 527 -7.25 24.03 27.97
C GLY A 527 -6.89 22.64 28.47
N THR A 528 -7.90 21.91 28.92
CA THR A 528 -7.75 20.53 29.39
C THR A 528 -8.74 19.59 28.74
N ALA A 529 -8.32 18.34 28.57
CA ALA A 529 -9.13 17.22 28.14
C ALA A 529 -9.02 16.10 29.19
N GLY A 530 -10.14 15.74 29.83
CA GLY A 530 -10.13 14.80 30.96
C GLY A 530 -9.24 15.24 32.12
N GLY A 531 -9.05 16.56 32.30
CA GLY A 531 -8.17 17.17 33.30
C GLY A 531 -6.68 17.20 32.94
N LYS A 532 -6.25 16.62 31.82
CA LYS A 532 -4.87 16.75 31.29
C LYS A 532 -4.77 17.95 30.36
N ALA A 533 -3.63 18.63 30.31
CA ALA A 533 -3.41 19.71 29.34
C ALA A 533 -3.58 19.20 27.90
N ILE A 534 -4.17 20.04 27.04
CA ILE A 534 -4.29 19.78 25.61
C ILE A 534 -2.89 19.74 24.97
N PRO A 535 -2.58 18.76 24.10
CA PRO A 535 -1.27 18.68 23.45
C PRO A 535 -1.05 19.85 22.48
N ARG A 536 0.17 19.96 21.94
CA ARG A 536 0.56 21.05 21.05
C ARG A 536 1.04 20.53 19.70
N ASP A 537 0.71 21.26 18.66
CA ASP A 537 1.20 21.01 17.30
C ASP A 537 2.71 21.31 17.16
N GLY A 538 3.26 21.00 15.99
CA GLY A 538 4.67 21.31 15.67
C GLY A 538 5.03 22.81 15.63
N SER A 539 4.05 23.70 15.80
CA SER A 539 4.20 25.16 15.88
C SER A 539 3.88 25.73 17.28
N ASP A 540 3.86 24.88 18.31
CA ASP A 540 3.56 25.23 19.71
C ASP A 540 2.16 25.88 19.89
N LYS A 541 1.13 25.35 19.21
CA LYS A 541 -0.28 25.76 19.37
C LYS A 541 -1.09 24.63 20.02
N PRO A 542 -1.89 24.91 21.06
CA PRO A 542 -2.79 23.91 21.66
C PRO A 542 -3.81 23.39 20.64
N ALA A 543 -3.88 22.07 20.47
CA ALA A 543 -4.80 21.39 19.58
C ALA A 543 -5.08 19.95 20.04
N LEU A 544 -6.26 19.40 19.74
CA LEU A 544 -6.52 17.97 19.89
C LEU A 544 -6.03 17.21 18.66
N THR A 545 -5.40 16.06 18.90
CA THR A 545 -4.95 15.11 17.89
C THR A 545 -4.95 13.69 18.48
N GLY A 546 -4.82 12.64 17.66
CA GLY A 546 -4.94 11.23 18.06
C GLY A 546 -6.38 10.77 18.31
N THR A 547 -6.57 9.69 19.07
CA THR A 547 -7.89 9.05 19.27
C THR A 547 -8.22 8.84 20.74
N VAL A 548 -9.49 9.00 21.11
CA VAL A 548 -10.03 8.65 22.44
C VAL A 548 -11.19 7.64 22.35
N ALA A 549 -11.26 6.71 23.30
CA ALA A 549 -12.27 5.65 23.31
C ALA A 549 -13.68 6.13 23.75
N SER A 550 -13.78 7.30 24.38
CA SER A 550 -15.04 7.85 24.89
C SER A 550 -14.96 9.36 25.07
N TYR A 551 -16.13 10.00 25.22
CA TYR A 551 -16.27 11.41 25.50
C TYR A 551 -15.41 11.88 26.70
N GLN A 552 -14.60 12.90 26.47
CA GLN A 552 -13.81 13.60 27.50
C GLN A 552 -14.49 14.92 27.86
N ASP A 553 -14.35 15.35 29.11
CA ASP A 553 -14.62 16.72 29.52
C ASP A 553 -13.52 17.64 28.98
N LEU A 554 -13.89 18.53 28.06
CA LEU A 554 -13.03 19.58 27.53
C LEU A 554 -13.35 20.90 28.23
N VAL A 555 -12.34 21.57 28.77
CA VAL A 555 -12.49 22.85 29.48
C VAL A 555 -11.41 23.84 29.03
N TYR A 556 -11.82 25.01 28.58
CA TYR A 556 -10.95 26.11 28.14
C TYR A 556 -11.23 27.38 28.95
N PRO A 557 -10.25 27.95 29.69
CA PRO A 557 -10.42 29.23 30.37
C PRO A 557 -10.53 30.39 29.37
N LEU A 558 -11.46 31.30 29.64
CA LEU A 558 -11.70 32.51 28.85
C LEU A 558 -11.43 33.81 29.65
N ASP A 559 -10.86 33.70 30.86
CA ASP A 559 -10.58 34.84 31.76
C ASP A 559 -9.76 35.97 31.10
N ALA A 560 -8.83 35.65 30.19
CA ALA A 560 -8.07 36.65 29.41
C ALA A 560 -8.92 37.52 28.45
N TYR A 561 -10.16 37.11 28.22
CA TYR A 561 -11.14 37.76 27.36
C TYR A 561 -12.33 38.35 28.15
N ALA A 562 -12.31 38.27 29.48
CA ALA A 562 -13.31 38.88 30.34
C ALA A 562 -13.47 40.39 30.04
N GLY A 563 -14.71 40.87 30.06
CA GLY A 563 -15.06 42.26 29.71
C GLY A 563 -15.13 42.57 28.20
N LYS A 564 -14.86 41.63 27.30
CA LYS A 564 -14.86 41.83 25.83
C LYS A 564 -16.02 41.09 25.15
N LYS A 565 -16.34 41.49 23.92
CA LYS A 565 -17.05 40.63 22.96
C LYS A 565 -16.01 39.83 22.19
N ILE A 566 -16.27 38.55 21.97
CA ILE A 566 -15.38 37.64 21.25
C ILE A 566 -16.14 36.80 20.22
N ASP A 567 -15.44 36.39 19.17
CA ASP A 567 -15.85 35.27 18.33
C ASP A 567 -15.08 34.03 18.82
N LEU A 568 -15.82 32.97 19.16
CA LEU A 568 -15.28 31.65 19.50
C LEU A 568 -15.43 30.75 18.26
N ARG A 569 -14.45 29.88 17.97
CA ARG A 569 -14.65 28.78 17.01
C ARG A 569 -13.95 27.50 17.41
N PHE A 570 -14.50 26.38 16.95
CA PHE A 570 -13.73 25.17 16.70
C PHE A 570 -13.30 25.17 15.24
N ARG A 571 -12.09 24.71 14.97
CA ARG A 571 -11.54 24.55 13.61
C ARG A 571 -10.91 23.17 13.50
N TYR A 572 -11.53 22.29 12.72
CA TYR A 572 -10.95 21.02 12.32
C TYR A 572 -10.14 21.25 11.04
N GLN A 573 -8.87 20.90 11.08
CA GLN A 573 -8.00 20.94 9.93
C GLN A 573 -7.38 19.56 9.72
N THR A 574 -7.52 19.06 8.50
CA THR A 574 -6.82 17.85 8.05
C THR A 574 -5.80 18.18 6.97
N ASP A 575 -4.80 17.32 6.81
CA ASP A 575 -3.89 17.37 5.68
C ASP A 575 -4.42 16.53 4.50
N GLY A 576 -3.57 16.25 3.51
CA GLY A 576 -3.93 15.38 2.38
C GLY A 576 -3.96 13.88 2.73
N GLY A 577 -3.55 13.49 3.93
CA GLY A 577 -3.22 12.14 4.40
C GLY A 577 -4.41 11.24 4.76
N ALA A 578 -4.32 10.53 5.88
CA ALA A 578 -5.24 9.45 6.22
C ALA A 578 -6.36 9.92 7.17
N ALA A 579 -7.39 10.57 6.60
CA ALA A 579 -8.49 11.11 7.39
C ALA A 579 -9.20 10.06 8.28
N GLN A 580 -9.05 10.24 9.59
CA GLN A 580 -9.81 9.53 10.61
C GLN A 580 -11.24 10.11 10.75
N LYS A 581 -12.04 9.56 11.68
CA LYS A 581 -13.47 9.89 11.81
C LYS A 581 -13.78 11.33 12.29
N GLY A 582 -12.77 12.11 12.67
CA GLY A 582 -12.87 13.51 13.06
C GLY A 582 -13.27 13.73 14.51
N PHE A 583 -13.92 14.86 14.78
CA PHE A 583 -14.30 15.34 16.10
C PHE A 583 -15.82 15.44 16.26
N ALA A 584 -16.33 14.97 17.40
CA ALA A 584 -17.71 15.16 17.86
C ALA A 584 -17.75 16.01 19.15
N ALA A 585 -18.70 16.95 19.21
CA ALA A 585 -18.92 17.85 20.32
C ALA A 585 -20.39 17.89 20.75
N ASP A 586 -20.59 17.87 22.06
CA ASP A 586 -21.91 17.90 22.70
C ASP A 586 -21.83 18.63 24.07
N SER A 587 -22.97 18.96 24.67
CA SER A 587 -23.08 19.71 25.94
C SER A 587 -22.24 21.02 25.95
N ILE A 588 -22.14 21.72 24.82
CA ILE A 588 -21.26 22.89 24.65
C ILE A 588 -21.86 24.10 25.38
N GLY A 589 -21.12 24.72 26.29
CA GLY A 589 -21.59 25.91 26.99
C GLY A 589 -20.47 26.83 27.47
N VAL A 590 -20.78 28.12 27.59
CA VAL A 590 -19.91 29.09 28.27
C VAL A 590 -20.53 29.46 29.60
N THR A 591 -19.77 29.29 30.69
CA THR A 591 -20.13 29.77 32.02
C THR A 591 -19.31 31.03 32.33
N ALA A 592 -19.95 32.10 32.80
CA ALA A 592 -19.27 33.32 33.23
C ALA A 592 -19.80 33.78 34.59
N ASP A 593 -18.89 34.13 35.50
CA ASP A 593 -19.15 34.46 36.91
C ASP A 593 -20.07 33.45 37.63
N GLY A 594 -19.94 32.15 37.29
CA GLY A 594 -20.72 31.06 37.86
C GLY A 594 -22.14 30.88 37.30
N GLN A 595 -22.49 31.58 36.21
CA GLN A 595 -23.77 31.46 35.51
C GLN A 595 -23.56 31.05 34.04
N ALA A 596 -24.41 30.17 33.52
CA ALA A 596 -24.37 29.82 32.10
C ALA A 596 -24.80 31.01 31.24
N LEU A 597 -23.98 31.39 30.25
CA LEU A 597 -24.33 32.37 29.22
C LEU A 597 -25.11 31.72 28.08
N PHE A 598 -24.75 30.49 27.72
CA PHE A 598 -25.53 29.61 26.85
C PHE A 598 -25.13 28.14 27.10
N SER A 599 -25.99 27.23 26.64
CA SER A 599 -25.75 25.79 26.54
C SER A 599 -26.32 25.28 25.21
N ASP A 600 -25.67 24.28 24.63
CA ASP A 600 -26.02 23.69 23.34
C ASP A 600 -25.70 22.19 23.31
N ASN A 601 -26.73 21.37 23.11
CA ASN A 601 -26.65 19.92 22.94
C ASN A 601 -27.09 19.49 21.52
N ALA A 602 -26.88 20.36 20.52
CA ALA A 602 -27.19 20.16 19.10
C ALA A 602 -28.67 19.90 18.72
N GLU A 603 -29.58 19.69 19.68
CA GLU A 603 -31.02 19.51 19.41
C GLU A 603 -31.70 20.79 18.92
N GLY A 604 -31.26 21.95 19.44
CA GLY A 604 -31.92 23.26 19.29
C GLY A 604 -31.76 23.95 17.94
N GLY A 605 -31.56 23.20 16.85
CA GLY A 605 -31.13 23.77 15.57
C GLY A 605 -29.65 24.16 15.62
N ASP A 606 -29.28 25.21 14.90
CA ASP A 606 -27.89 25.69 14.91
C ASP A 606 -27.57 26.53 16.17
N ASN A 607 -28.58 26.85 17.00
CA ASN A 607 -28.47 27.54 18.30
C ASN A 607 -27.64 28.86 18.27
N GLY A 608 -27.47 29.48 17.10
CA GLY A 608 -26.64 30.68 16.90
C GLY A 608 -25.14 30.40 16.67
N TRP A 609 -24.77 29.15 16.38
CA TRP A 609 -23.51 28.83 15.69
C TRP A 609 -23.63 29.14 14.20
N THR A 610 -22.49 29.41 13.57
CA THR A 610 -22.30 29.43 12.13
C THR A 610 -21.39 28.27 11.78
N SER A 611 -21.91 27.29 11.04
CA SER A 611 -21.13 26.16 10.54
C SER A 611 -20.55 26.44 9.14
N LYS A 612 -19.33 25.94 8.92
CA LYS A 612 -18.75 25.66 7.60
C LYS A 612 -18.16 24.26 7.66
N GLY A 613 -18.83 23.28 7.06
CA GLY A 613 -18.42 21.87 7.03
C GLY A 613 -18.79 21.04 8.26
N PHE A 614 -18.96 21.65 9.44
CA PHE A 614 -19.56 20.94 10.59
C PHE A 614 -21.04 20.61 10.32
N SER A 615 -21.50 19.46 10.79
CA SER A 615 -22.89 19.02 10.68
C SER A 615 -23.41 18.50 12.02
N ARG A 616 -24.72 18.23 12.10
CA ARG A 616 -25.33 17.61 13.28
C ARG A 616 -25.75 16.18 12.93
N ILE A 617 -25.24 15.21 13.67
CA ILE A 617 -25.43 13.77 13.42
C ILE A 617 -25.87 13.05 14.69
N GLY A 618 -26.46 11.86 14.55
CA GLY A 618 -26.63 10.93 15.67
C GLY A 618 -25.35 10.15 15.97
N ALA A 619 -25.47 8.94 16.52
CA ALA A 619 -24.33 8.08 16.88
C ALA A 619 -23.47 7.58 15.68
N SER A 620 -23.92 7.87 14.46
CA SER A 620 -23.37 7.35 13.21
C SER A 620 -23.87 8.17 12.02
N PHE A 621 -23.17 8.11 10.89
CA PHE A 621 -23.68 8.55 9.60
C PHE A 621 -23.72 7.38 8.59
N THR A 622 -24.37 7.60 7.45
CA THR A 622 -24.35 6.66 6.31
C THR A 622 -23.89 7.40 5.06
N LYS A 623 -22.90 6.88 4.33
CA LYS A 623 -22.47 7.37 3.01
C LYS A 623 -22.76 6.30 1.94
N ASP A 624 -23.09 6.75 0.73
CA ASP A 624 -23.29 5.90 -0.45
C ASP A 624 -21.96 5.71 -1.18
N TYR A 625 -21.53 4.46 -1.41
CA TYR A 625 -20.28 4.13 -2.11
C TYR A 625 -20.55 3.46 -3.46
N PRO A 626 -20.02 3.97 -4.59
CA PRO A 626 -20.11 3.29 -5.87
C PRO A 626 -19.50 1.88 -5.84
N GLN A 627 -20.05 0.97 -6.64
CA GLN A 627 -19.53 -0.39 -6.77
C GLN A 627 -19.80 -0.91 -8.19
N TYR A 628 -18.92 -1.82 -8.65
CA TYR A 628 -18.89 -2.25 -10.05
C TYR A 628 -18.52 -3.73 -10.17
N TYR A 629 -19.12 -4.45 -11.13
CA TYR A 629 -18.48 -5.65 -11.66
C TYR A 629 -17.60 -5.29 -12.87
N ILE A 630 -16.39 -5.82 -12.94
CA ILE A 630 -15.53 -5.73 -14.12
C ILE A 630 -15.37 -7.13 -14.69
N ALA A 631 -15.89 -7.38 -15.89
CA ALA A 631 -15.77 -8.68 -16.56
C ALA A 631 -14.81 -8.57 -17.75
N GLU A 632 -13.72 -9.34 -17.70
CA GLU A 632 -12.65 -9.38 -18.69
C GLU A 632 -12.45 -10.80 -19.24
N ASN A 633 -11.72 -10.95 -20.36
CA ASN A 633 -11.49 -12.25 -21.00
C ASN A 633 -9.99 -12.57 -21.02
N ARG A 634 -9.53 -13.31 -20.00
CA ARG A 634 -8.14 -13.70 -19.76
C ARG A 634 -7.77 -14.93 -20.56
N GLN A 635 -6.68 -14.86 -21.32
CA GLN A 635 -6.22 -15.90 -22.23
C GLN A 635 -4.70 -16.04 -22.19
N TYR A 636 -4.17 -17.23 -22.51
CA TYR A 636 -2.73 -17.50 -22.54
C TYR A 636 -2.00 -16.86 -23.74
N VAL A 637 -2.11 -15.53 -23.85
CA VAL A 637 -1.45 -14.66 -24.82
C VAL A 637 -0.65 -13.60 -24.04
N SER A 638 0.01 -12.67 -24.73
CA SER A 638 0.76 -11.60 -24.06
C SER A 638 1.75 -12.13 -23.00
N TYR A 639 1.70 -11.60 -21.77
CA TYR A 639 2.44 -12.04 -20.59
C TYR A 639 1.71 -13.18 -19.87
N ASP A 640 0.37 -13.18 -19.83
CA ASP A 640 -0.54 -14.23 -19.30
C ASP A 640 -0.33 -15.64 -19.87
N LYS A 641 0.55 -15.82 -20.86
CA LYS A 641 1.18 -17.11 -21.12
C LYS A 641 1.81 -17.73 -19.86
N THR A 642 2.26 -16.90 -18.93
CA THR A 642 2.81 -17.30 -17.63
C THR A 642 1.73 -17.90 -16.73
N LEU A 643 0.46 -17.48 -16.78
CA LEU A 643 -0.63 -18.13 -16.02
C LEU A 643 -0.74 -19.64 -16.27
N LYS A 644 -0.30 -20.12 -17.44
CA LYS A 644 -0.30 -21.55 -17.78
C LYS A 644 0.83 -22.37 -17.13
N VAL A 645 1.96 -21.74 -16.79
CA VAL A 645 3.23 -22.44 -16.45
C VAL A 645 3.99 -21.83 -15.28
N GLY A 646 3.57 -20.67 -14.81
CA GLY A 646 4.23 -19.83 -13.81
C GLY A 646 3.69 -19.98 -12.39
N PRO A 647 2.36 -20.09 -12.13
CA PRO A 647 1.85 -20.29 -10.78
C PRO A 647 2.52 -21.48 -10.12
N TYR A 648 2.94 -21.33 -8.87
CA TYR A 648 3.89 -22.24 -8.25
C TYR A 648 3.51 -22.64 -6.82
N ASN A 649 4.05 -23.77 -6.37
CA ASN A 649 3.87 -24.31 -5.02
C ASN A 649 5.20 -24.84 -4.48
N PHE A 650 5.56 -24.46 -3.25
CA PHE A 650 6.70 -25.03 -2.51
C PHE A 650 6.35 -26.43 -1.95
N GLY A 651 6.24 -27.40 -2.85
CA GLY A 651 5.68 -28.72 -2.55
C GLY A 651 6.53 -29.62 -1.63
N TRP A 652 7.80 -29.29 -1.38
CA TRP A 652 8.77 -30.13 -0.64
C TRP A 652 9.54 -29.37 0.44
N THR A 653 8.87 -28.52 1.23
CA THR A 653 9.50 -27.62 2.22
C THR A 653 10.54 -28.26 3.15
N THR A 654 10.41 -29.53 3.55
CA THR A 654 11.43 -30.22 4.36
C THR A 654 12.59 -30.77 3.52
N ALA A 655 12.30 -31.36 2.36
CA ALA A 655 13.30 -32.13 1.57
C ALA A 655 14.05 -31.27 0.54
N LYS A 656 13.41 -30.24 0.01
CA LYS A 656 13.92 -29.27 -0.97
C LYS A 656 13.22 -27.91 -0.74
N PRO A 657 13.65 -27.10 0.25
CA PRO A 657 12.96 -25.86 0.62
C PRO A 657 12.88 -24.82 -0.51
N SER A 658 13.87 -24.79 -1.41
CA SER A 658 13.89 -23.88 -2.57
C SER A 658 13.30 -24.49 -3.86
N TRP A 659 12.58 -25.62 -3.77
CA TRP A 659 12.02 -26.29 -4.94
C TRP A 659 10.51 -26.07 -5.07
N VAL A 660 10.11 -25.61 -6.26
CA VAL A 660 8.72 -25.39 -6.64
C VAL A 660 8.25 -26.37 -7.72
N GLU A 661 6.99 -26.77 -7.64
CA GLU A 661 6.22 -27.30 -8.78
C GLU A 661 5.33 -26.20 -9.36
N HIS A 662 4.95 -26.31 -10.63
CA HIS A 662 4.10 -25.35 -11.31
C HIS A 662 2.74 -25.93 -11.72
N PHE A 663 1.71 -25.09 -11.77
CA PHE A 663 0.34 -25.45 -12.14
C PHE A 663 -0.35 -24.32 -12.94
N PRO A 664 -1.37 -24.61 -13.76
CA PRO A 664 -2.07 -23.60 -14.56
C PRO A 664 -3.21 -22.91 -13.80
N TYR A 665 -3.22 -21.58 -13.79
CA TYR A 665 -4.42 -20.76 -13.62
C TYR A 665 -5.25 -20.80 -14.90
N GLN A 666 -6.56 -21.00 -14.79
CA GLN A 666 -7.44 -21.30 -15.92
C GLN A 666 -7.71 -20.08 -16.83
N ASN A 667 -7.97 -20.30 -18.12
CA ASN A 667 -8.33 -19.22 -19.05
C ASN A 667 -9.84 -19.12 -19.26
N GLY A 668 -10.36 -17.89 -19.40
CA GLY A 668 -11.80 -17.65 -19.52
C GLY A 668 -12.20 -16.23 -19.14
N VAL A 669 -13.44 -16.05 -18.72
CA VAL A 669 -13.97 -14.76 -18.28
C VAL A 669 -13.74 -14.60 -16.78
N LEU A 670 -12.83 -13.73 -16.39
CA LEU A 670 -12.66 -13.35 -14.99
C LEU A 670 -13.62 -12.19 -14.67
N ILE A 671 -14.28 -12.25 -13.53
CA ILE A 671 -15.21 -11.23 -13.05
C ILE A 671 -14.68 -10.72 -11.72
N TRP A 672 -14.51 -9.42 -11.59
CA TRP A 672 -14.05 -8.75 -10.38
C TRP A 672 -15.20 -7.97 -9.76
N LEU A 673 -15.29 -7.93 -8.43
CA LEU A 673 -16.09 -6.95 -7.69
C LEU A 673 -15.15 -5.82 -7.23
N TRP A 674 -15.40 -4.60 -7.70
CA TRP A 674 -14.78 -3.38 -7.21
C TRP A 674 -15.74 -2.72 -6.21
N ASP A 675 -15.40 -2.74 -4.93
CA ASP A 675 -16.17 -2.12 -3.85
C ASP A 675 -15.42 -0.89 -3.33
N THR A 676 -15.89 0.31 -3.72
CA THR A 676 -15.21 1.55 -3.34
C THR A 676 -15.38 1.92 -1.86
N SER A 677 -16.17 1.16 -1.11
CA SER A 677 -16.30 1.27 0.35
C SER A 677 -15.16 0.57 1.11
N GLN A 678 -14.34 -0.25 0.46
CA GLN A 678 -13.17 -0.87 1.07
C GLN A 678 -11.92 -0.07 0.68
N PRO A 679 -11.00 0.20 1.63
CA PRO A 679 -9.75 0.89 1.33
C PRO A 679 -8.73 -0.03 0.67
N ASP A 680 -8.74 -1.33 0.98
CA ASP A 680 -7.68 -2.29 0.62
C ASP A 680 -8.23 -3.73 0.44
N ASN A 681 -7.35 -4.71 0.22
CA ASN A 681 -7.68 -6.14 0.06
C ASN A 681 -7.29 -7.01 1.29
N ASN A 682 -7.28 -6.45 2.50
CA ASN A 682 -6.98 -7.13 3.76
C ASN A 682 -8.11 -8.06 4.23
N VAL A 683 -8.37 -9.11 3.45
CA VAL A 683 -9.37 -10.16 3.70
C VAL A 683 -9.20 -10.87 5.06
N GLY A 684 -8.02 -10.83 5.67
CA GLY A 684 -7.80 -11.27 7.06
C GLY A 684 -8.46 -10.37 8.10
N GLN A 685 -8.56 -9.06 7.83
CA GLN A 685 -9.25 -8.07 8.66
C GLN A 685 -10.76 -7.99 8.34
N HIS A 686 -11.12 -8.05 7.05
CA HIS A 686 -12.52 -8.03 6.58
C HIS A 686 -12.88 -9.21 5.66
N PRO A 687 -13.03 -10.43 6.23
CA PRO A 687 -13.39 -11.67 5.52
C PRO A 687 -14.50 -11.54 4.47
N GLY A 688 -14.16 -11.88 3.22
CA GLY A 688 -15.07 -11.87 2.07
C GLY A 688 -15.33 -10.49 1.45
N TYR A 689 -14.67 -9.43 1.92
CA TYR A 689 -14.72 -8.09 1.34
C TYR A 689 -13.30 -7.60 1.02
N GLY A 690 -13.19 -6.67 0.07
CA GLY A 690 -11.94 -6.02 -0.32
C GLY A 690 -12.20 -4.97 -1.39
N GLN A 691 -11.22 -4.12 -1.65
CA GLN A 691 -11.29 -3.07 -2.67
C GLN A 691 -11.56 -3.68 -4.05
N ILE A 692 -10.82 -4.73 -4.42
CA ILE A 692 -10.93 -5.39 -5.73
C ILE A 692 -10.67 -6.90 -5.60
N LEU A 693 -11.73 -7.71 -5.62
CA LEU A 693 -11.63 -9.17 -5.45
C LEU A 693 -12.22 -9.94 -6.64
N PRO A 694 -11.60 -11.04 -7.09
CA PRO A 694 -12.16 -11.90 -8.13
C PRO A 694 -13.33 -12.73 -7.57
N VAL A 695 -14.37 -12.85 -8.39
CA VAL A 695 -15.51 -13.73 -8.17
C VAL A 695 -15.15 -15.13 -8.64
N ASP A 696 -15.05 -16.06 -7.70
CA ASP A 696 -14.70 -17.44 -8.01
C ASP A 696 -15.88 -18.25 -8.59
N ALA A 697 -15.76 -18.72 -9.83
CA ALA A 697 -16.73 -19.62 -10.46
C ALA A 697 -16.93 -20.96 -9.72
N HIS A 698 -15.96 -21.40 -8.90
CA HIS A 698 -15.95 -22.70 -8.23
C HIS A 698 -15.59 -22.61 -6.73
N PRO A 699 -16.25 -21.75 -5.94
CA PRO A 699 -15.78 -21.20 -4.65
C PRO A 699 -15.69 -22.19 -3.49
N LYS A 700 -15.99 -23.47 -3.72
CA LYS A 700 -15.96 -24.49 -2.68
C LYS A 700 -14.51 -24.81 -2.33
N ALA A 701 -14.16 -24.66 -1.05
CA ALA A 701 -12.80 -24.81 -0.57
C ALA A 701 -12.19 -26.22 -0.80
N GLU A 702 -11.07 -26.26 -1.52
CA GLU A 702 -10.21 -27.43 -1.68
C GLU A 702 -9.29 -27.63 -0.46
N HIS A 703 -8.97 -28.89 -0.16
CA HIS A 703 -8.25 -29.29 1.05
C HIS A 703 -7.11 -30.26 0.73
N TRP A 704 -6.00 -30.13 1.46
CA TRP A 704 -4.88 -31.07 1.43
C TRP A 704 -5.27 -32.46 1.91
N ALA A 705 -4.45 -33.47 1.58
CA ALA A 705 -4.67 -34.86 2.02
C ALA A 705 -4.64 -35.06 3.56
N ASP A 706 -4.13 -34.09 4.33
CA ASP A 706 -4.20 -34.06 5.80
C ASP A 706 -5.47 -33.38 6.34
N GLY A 707 -6.40 -32.97 5.47
CA GLY A 707 -7.65 -32.30 5.82
C GLY A 707 -7.51 -30.81 6.14
N LYS A 708 -6.32 -30.21 6.01
CA LYS A 708 -6.17 -28.75 6.16
C LYS A 708 -6.55 -28.03 4.87
N LEU A 709 -7.14 -26.85 5.02
CA LEU A 709 -7.47 -25.94 3.93
C LEU A 709 -6.25 -25.64 3.04
N MET A 710 -6.44 -25.58 1.73
CA MET A 710 -5.42 -25.07 0.80
C MET A 710 -5.41 -23.54 0.78
N ARG A 711 -4.22 -22.94 0.67
CA ARG A 711 -3.99 -21.51 0.47
C ARG A 711 -4.77 -20.96 -0.74
N ASN A 712 -5.14 -19.69 -0.71
CA ASN A 712 -6.04 -19.07 -1.68
C ASN A 712 -5.47 -19.02 -3.09
N ARG A 713 -4.14 -18.99 -3.24
CA ARG A 713 -3.43 -19.24 -4.51
C ARG A 713 -3.82 -20.55 -5.22
N PHE A 714 -4.28 -21.56 -4.49
CA PHE A 714 -4.76 -22.84 -5.03
C PHE A 714 -6.27 -22.90 -5.19
N GLN A 715 -7.00 -21.99 -4.55
CA GLN A 715 -8.47 -21.91 -4.62
C GLN A 715 -8.86 -21.11 -5.87
N SER A 716 -8.29 -19.91 -6.06
CA SER A 716 -8.68 -18.99 -7.14
C SER A 716 -8.18 -19.39 -8.52
N TYR A 717 -7.43 -20.49 -8.67
CA TYR A 717 -6.91 -20.95 -9.96
C TYR A 717 -8.00 -21.18 -11.02
N ASP A 718 -9.23 -21.55 -10.61
CA ASP A 718 -10.37 -21.80 -11.49
C ASP A 718 -11.53 -20.80 -11.34
N SER A 719 -11.23 -19.58 -10.90
CA SER A 719 -12.21 -18.49 -10.79
C SER A 719 -12.85 -18.05 -12.12
N THR A 720 -12.25 -18.37 -13.26
CA THR A 720 -12.76 -17.98 -14.58
C THR A 720 -14.06 -18.71 -14.98
N PHE A 721 -15.04 -17.94 -15.47
CA PHE A 721 -16.24 -18.44 -16.11
C PHE A 721 -15.96 -18.83 -17.57
N THR A 722 -16.35 -20.03 -17.98
CA THR A 722 -16.12 -20.57 -19.34
C THR A 722 -17.09 -21.73 -19.65
N ARG A 723 -17.22 -22.10 -20.93
CA ARG A 723 -17.90 -23.33 -21.39
C ARG A 723 -17.06 -24.60 -21.24
N PHE A 724 -15.76 -24.48 -21.04
CA PHE A 724 -14.82 -25.61 -21.02
C PHE A 724 -14.63 -26.13 -19.59
N PRO A 725 -14.39 -27.45 -19.38
CA PRO A 725 -14.03 -27.97 -18.07
C PRO A 725 -12.64 -27.47 -17.65
N THR A 726 -12.39 -27.37 -16.35
CA THR A 726 -11.07 -26.97 -15.82
C THR A 726 -10.06 -28.11 -16.00
N ASP A 727 -8.77 -27.78 -16.06
CA ASP A 727 -7.71 -28.78 -15.93
C ASP A 727 -7.75 -29.46 -14.55
N ALA A 728 -7.35 -30.73 -14.48
CA ALA A 728 -7.18 -31.43 -13.21
C ALA A 728 -5.76 -31.16 -12.67
N LEU A 729 -5.65 -30.75 -11.40
CA LEU A 729 -4.36 -30.45 -10.78
C LEU A 729 -3.80 -31.64 -9.99
N THR A 730 -2.49 -31.65 -9.86
CA THR A 730 -1.73 -32.46 -8.90
C THR A 730 -0.79 -31.53 -8.17
N LEU A 731 -0.91 -31.47 -6.85
CA LEU A 731 -0.08 -30.64 -5.97
C LEU A 731 0.48 -31.48 -4.83
N HIS A 732 1.55 -31.01 -4.19
CA HIS A 732 2.22 -31.66 -3.08
C HIS A 732 2.30 -30.74 -1.87
N ARG A 733 2.21 -31.31 -0.67
CA ARG A 733 2.54 -30.62 0.57
C ARG A 733 3.50 -31.45 1.40
N ASP A 734 4.72 -30.94 1.52
CA ASP A 734 5.88 -31.67 2.02
C ASP A 734 5.99 -33.10 1.43
N GLY A 735 5.96 -33.17 0.10
CA GLY A 735 6.01 -34.39 -0.70
C GLY A 735 4.72 -35.23 -0.73
N LYS A 736 3.67 -34.89 0.03
CA LYS A 736 2.39 -35.62 0.02
C LYS A 736 1.46 -35.11 -1.07
N GLN A 737 1.13 -35.96 -2.03
CA GLN A 737 0.28 -35.63 -3.17
C GLN A 737 -1.19 -35.41 -2.77
N VAL A 738 -1.82 -34.43 -3.41
CA VAL A 738 -3.27 -34.26 -3.55
C VAL A 738 -3.64 -34.13 -5.03
N LYS A 739 -4.85 -34.53 -5.41
CA LYS A 739 -5.37 -34.38 -6.78
C LYS A 739 -6.68 -33.61 -6.75
N ILE A 740 -6.74 -32.49 -7.45
CA ILE A 740 -7.96 -31.70 -7.66
C ILE A 740 -8.57 -32.16 -8.99
N THR A 741 -9.81 -32.61 -8.97
CA THR A 741 -10.48 -33.14 -10.17
C THR A 741 -11.01 -32.00 -11.04
N SER A 742 -10.88 -32.16 -12.37
CA SER A 742 -11.52 -31.28 -13.37
C SER A 742 -12.98 -30.98 -13.03
N LYS A 743 -13.30 -29.69 -12.92
CA LYS A 743 -14.64 -29.14 -12.63
C LYS A 743 -15.34 -28.79 -13.96
N LYS A 744 -16.68 -28.72 -13.95
CA LYS A 744 -17.46 -28.36 -15.15
C LYS A 744 -17.50 -26.84 -15.32
N GLY A 745 -17.15 -26.34 -16.50
CA GLY A 745 -17.19 -24.92 -16.83
C GLY A 745 -18.53 -24.23 -16.49
N VAL A 746 -18.42 -23.11 -15.77
CA VAL A 746 -19.56 -22.28 -15.34
C VAL A 746 -19.70 -21.10 -16.30
N THR A 747 -20.87 -20.95 -16.92
CA THR A 747 -21.13 -19.91 -17.94
C THR A 747 -21.99 -18.73 -17.45
N LEU A 748 -22.27 -18.71 -16.15
CA LEU A 748 -23.28 -17.86 -15.53
C LEU A 748 -22.82 -17.33 -14.18
N PHE A 749 -22.65 -16.03 -14.10
CA PHE A 749 -22.63 -15.28 -12.85
C PHE A 749 -24.03 -14.72 -12.57
N ASP A 750 -24.54 -14.86 -11.34
CA ASP A 750 -25.86 -14.42 -10.89
C ASP A 750 -25.75 -14.00 -9.41
N ASP A 751 -25.69 -12.69 -9.14
CA ASP A 751 -25.36 -12.14 -7.81
C ASP A 751 -26.46 -12.30 -6.75
N ARG A 752 -27.61 -12.84 -7.16
CA ARG A 752 -28.81 -13.00 -6.33
C ARG A 752 -29.00 -14.42 -5.80
N HIS A 753 -28.60 -15.41 -6.59
CA HIS A 753 -28.79 -16.83 -6.26
C HIS A 753 -27.48 -17.62 -6.27
N GLY A 754 -26.41 -17.05 -6.84
CA GLY A 754 -25.07 -17.61 -6.76
C GLY A 754 -24.48 -17.45 -5.37
N VAL A 755 -23.57 -18.36 -5.03
CA VAL A 755 -22.69 -18.26 -3.87
C VAL A 755 -21.28 -18.22 -4.44
N TYR A 756 -20.46 -17.28 -3.97
CA TYR A 756 -19.10 -16.99 -4.48
C TYR A 756 -18.06 -16.86 -3.34
N TYR A 757 -18.44 -17.34 -2.15
CA TYR A 757 -17.69 -17.28 -0.90
C TYR A 757 -18.03 -18.51 -0.05
N ASP A 758 -17.01 -19.22 0.41
CA ASP A 758 -17.16 -20.40 1.28
C ASP A 758 -16.74 -20.03 2.71
N LYS A 759 -17.68 -20.13 3.65
CA LYS A 759 -17.43 -19.78 5.07
C LYS A 759 -16.38 -20.67 5.75
N THR A 760 -16.00 -21.79 5.15
CA THR A 760 -14.87 -22.61 5.63
C THR A 760 -13.50 -22.06 5.21
N ASN A 761 -13.47 -21.11 4.28
CA ASN A 761 -12.31 -20.39 3.79
C ASN A 761 -12.57 -18.86 3.85
N PRO A 762 -12.57 -18.25 5.05
CA PRO A 762 -13.07 -16.89 5.23
C PRO A 762 -12.23 -15.79 4.55
N THR A 763 -10.97 -16.07 4.20
CA THR A 763 -10.11 -15.15 3.47
C THR A 763 -10.20 -15.31 1.95
N GLY A 764 -10.90 -16.33 1.45
CA GLY A 764 -10.99 -16.66 0.03
C GLY A 764 -12.35 -16.38 -0.60
N GLY A 765 -12.33 -15.95 -1.87
CA GLY A 765 -13.53 -15.56 -2.61
C GLY A 765 -14.08 -14.20 -2.19
N VAL A 766 -15.33 -13.91 -2.55
CA VAL A 766 -15.96 -12.60 -2.31
C VAL A 766 -17.46 -12.70 -2.06
N ILE A 767 -17.93 -11.94 -1.08
CA ILE A 767 -19.35 -11.79 -0.77
C ILE A 767 -19.94 -10.73 -1.71
N VAL A 768 -20.66 -11.20 -2.73
CA VAL A 768 -21.28 -10.31 -3.72
C VAL A 768 -22.59 -9.67 -3.19
N PRO A 769 -22.91 -8.43 -3.60
CA PRO A 769 -24.21 -7.80 -3.31
C PRO A 769 -25.35 -8.38 -4.17
N ASP A 770 -26.56 -8.55 -3.62
CA ASP A 770 -27.78 -8.79 -4.44
C ASP A 770 -28.18 -7.48 -5.13
N THR A 771 -27.68 -7.29 -6.36
CA THR A 771 -28.11 -6.19 -7.25
C THR A 771 -29.06 -6.70 -8.34
N ASN A 772 -29.51 -7.96 -8.22
CA ASN A 772 -30.30 -8.68 -9.21
C ASN A 772 -29.63 -8.65 -10.61
N THR A 773 -28.31 -8.79 -10.66
CA THR A 773 -27.47 -8.77 -11.86
C THR A 773 -26.99 -10.16 -12.26
N GLN A 774 -27.05 -10.41 -13.57
CA GLN A 774 -26.55 -11.63 -14.20
C GLN A 774 -25.59 -11.28 -15.32
N ILE A 775 -24.45 -11.98 -15.39
CA ILE A 775 -23.49 -11.92 -16.50
C ILE A 775 -23.37 -13.32 -17.10
N LYS A 776 -23.79 -13.47 -18.36
CA LYS A 776 -23.86 -14.79 -19.03
C LYS A 776 -23.01 -14.87 -20.30
N ILE A 777 -22.22 -15.93 -20.43
CA ILE A 777 -21.48 -16.27 -21.65
C ILE A 777 -22.45 -16.84 -22.70
N THR A 778 -22.81 -16.01 -23.69
CA THR A 778 -23.73 -16.42 -24.78
C THR A 778 -23.02 -17.05 -25.96
N LYS A 779 -21.78 -16.63 -26.24
CA LYS A 779 -20.88 -17.21 -27.25
C LYS A 779 -19.45 -17.10 -26.74
N GLU A 780 -18.61 -18.05 -27.11
CA GLU A 780 -17.20 -18.13 -26.73
C GLU A 780 -16.46 -18.79 -27.90
N ALA A 781 -15.35 -18.21 -28.33
CA ALA A 781 -14.51 -18.81 -29.36
C ALA A 781 -13.69 -19.95 -28.74
N ARG A 782 -13.46 -21.04 -29.49
CA ARG A 782 -12.70 -22.20 -29.00
C ARG A 782 -11.23 -21.89 -28.68
N ASP A 783 -10.70 -20.84 -29.28
CA ASP A 783 -9.36 -20.30 -29.06
C ASP A 783 -9.33 -19.15 -28.02
N GLY A 784 -10.47 -18.88 -27.35
CA GLY A 784 -10.59 -17.79 -26.38
C GLY A 784 -10.55 -16.38 -26.97
N SER A 785 -10.28 -16.22 -28.27
CA SER A 785 -9.98 -14.93 -28.92
C SER A 785 -11.09 -13.88 -28.80
N THR A 786 -12.34 -14.32 -28.67
CA THR A 786 -13.49 -13.46 -28.36
C THR A 786 -14.54 -14.19 -27.55
N VAL A 787 -15.20 -13.45 -26.65
CA VAL A 787 -16.37 -13.90 -25.89
C VAL A 787 -17.51 -12.91 -26.06
N THR A 788 -18.76 -13.36 -25.94
CA THR A 788 -19.96 -12.49 -25.97
C THR A 788 -20.75 -12.64 -24.68
N LEU A 789 -20.63 -11.62 -23.83
CA LEU A 789 -21.33 -11.52 -22.56
C LEU A 789 -22.70 -10.86 -22.76
N ARG A 790 -23.69 -11.35 -22.01
CA ARG A 790 -24.98 -10.69 -21.84
C ARG A 790 -25.16 -10.33 -20.37
N VAL A 791 -25.14 -9.04 -20.09
CA VAL A 791 -25.54 -8.49 -18.78
C VAL A 791 -27.07 -8.38 -18.75
N GLY A 792 -27.69 -8.63 -17.61
CA GLY A 792 -29.13 -8.52 -17.46
C GLY A 792 -29.59 -8.74 -16.03
N ARG A 793 -30.89 -9.04 -15.87
CA ARG A 793 -31.46 -9.44 -14.58
C ARG A 793 -31.07 -10.87 -14.24
N ALA A 794 -30.90 -11.13 -12.95
CA ALA A 794 -30.92 -12.48 -12.37
C ALA A 794 -32.15 -13.28 -12.82
N GLY A 795 -32.06 -14.61 -12.71
CA GLY A 795 -33.18 -15.52 -12.93
C GLY A 795 -34.37 -15.25 -12.00
N LYS A 796 -35.49 -15.91 -12.30
CA LYS A 796 -36.55 -16.15 -11.30
C LYS A 796 -36.34 -17.52 -10.68
#